data_AF-F4PQ02-F1
#
_entry.id   AF-F4PQ02-F1
#
_cell.length_a   1.000
_cell.length_b   1.000
_cell.length_c   1.000
_cell.angle_alpha   90.00
_cell.angle_beta   90.00
_cell.angle_gamma   90.00
#
_symmetry.space_group_name_H-M   'P 1'
#
loop_
_entity.id
_entity.type
_entity.pdbx_description
1 polymer ?
#
loop_
_entity_poly.entity_id
_entity_poly.type
_entity_poly.pdbx_seq_one_letter_code
_entity_poly.pdbx_strand_id
1 'polypeptide(L)'
;MGFILLSTNITTTTTDNNNNEKQINRDDNTTTTTTNGSTEAITRVFKNKHLFNYILKRIRDDVYYLGACVPKAMKLKRKRYNQLLMDLVWVVRNKHYGVLKYILESSQERSRLHFQGVFSAQNNIIVESATIDNVDIVSLLMTTYQTRFKDYFTHDNTERTHKSLLSIGDFFGWIIVYHGNIDIWNLFINFLVSNQCLKDITKLINNKKKSTIDKIKGIFQSNNNNNNNNNNNETNNTSGDDDSQTTINTKLVLEYFQKHHPTERYYIHLLLKYCVVYGRKDIMRSIVHCIGPSKLVKYMVPFKDLSETGMGPAYTSLGSKLSPSPYLNQRLRTRYMEMAEEYSTILPPRIFLCLFFYSSLEYIVNHRIDILSPPPVPLDDDNIKHIHNNCIGMILWDKDYNQLRSQFNSLLSIFTKYSHPLINLNNINHSIESLLQQNQSDSSSSQSKMEYYYLWAMEVYYKYYSMTPASSSPVSLIIQTYHIKLITFINNHFYKNNQNINNQNNQNNNNICKMLLERYGFIFIFKHGHLELVKQSYQLIGGRDKIQFGEIYCDFEQWPKDISVVRFIIQNMPFELHNFEEKENYLLNQMIKRERWDVVAYLLDTTQQIDIIDHDDLDQDLDDLDKLMTLVKQILNFGIIISISFATVADAYGIKCNAVFKQLIDRAVKTRQASIICFLYNYFKDHQSHQNDPFYLHKVETYFAIHIDHAIQEFDIDYLDILLKTDMPLVIQDFETWRIVGLYGSQEWVHTLLTYTAPGYICYPYLSILKEGANNNHDIENKKAVLKYIDNIKL
;
A
#
# COMPACT_ATOMS: atom_id res chain seq x y z
N MET A 1 -5.37 -19.38 -51.47
CA MET A 1 -4.11 -19.57 -52.20
C MET A 1 -3.06 -20.01 -51.21
N GLY A 2 -2.59 -21.26 -51.34
CA GLY A 2 -1.71 -21.88 -50.35
C GLY A 2 -0.23 -21.65 -50.61
N PHE A 3 0.58 -21.83 -49.56
CA PHE A 3 1.82 -22.61 -49.60
C PHE A 3 2.12 -23.13 -48.18
N ILE A 4 2.26 -24.45 -48.08
CA ILE A 4 2.80 -25.21 -46.95
C ILE A 4 4.30 -25.36 -47.21
N LEU A 5 5.14 -25.24 -46.17
CA LEU A 5 6.35 -26.07 -46.03
C LEU A 5 6.67 -26.22 -44.53
N LEU A 6 6.63 -27.49 -44.12
CA LEU A 6 7.00 -28.04 -42.82
C LEU A 6 8.52 -28.11 -42.68
N SER A 7 9.02 -27.88 -41.46
CA SER A 7 9.90 -28.85 -40.78
C SER A 7 10.01 -28.49 -39.29
N THR A 8 9.24 -29.21 -38.49
CA THR A 8 9.42 -29.39 -37.04
C THR A 8 10.70 -30.19 -36.75
N ASN A 9 11.35 -29.91 -35.63
CA ASN A 9 11.83 -30.97 -34.73
C ASN A 9 11.91 -30.44 -33.30
N ILE A 10 10.87 -30.82 -32.53
CA ILE A 10 10.81 -30.81 -31.08
C ILE A 10 11.24 -32.21 -30.65
N THR A 11 12.28 -32.33 -29.83
CA THR A 11 12.58 -33.59 -29.12
C THR A 11 12.20 -33.43 -27.65
N THR A 12 11.05 -34.00 -27.31
CA THR A 12 10.66 -34.37 -25.95
C THR A 12 11.42 -35.62 -25.53
N THR A 13 12.16 -35.55 -24.44
CA THR A 13 12.76 -36.71 -23.77
C THR A 13 11.71 -37.44 -22.95
N THR A 14 11.47 -38.71 -23.29
CA THR A 14 10.90 -39.73 -22.39
C THR A 14 11.96 -40.81 -22.21
N THR A 15 12.17 -41.18 -20.95
CA THR A 15 12.98 -42.29 -20.48
C THR A 15 12.35 -43.62 -20.86
N ASP A 16 13.14 -44.56 -21.39
CA ASP A 16 13.16 -45.96 -20.93
C ASP A 16 14.32 -46.78 -21.53
N ASN A 17 14.69 -47.81 -20.77
CA ASN A 17 15.89 -48.66 -20.82
C ASN A 17 16.08 -49.55 -22.08
N ASN A 18 17.34 -49.79 -22.46
CA ASN A 18 18.06 -51.09 -22.52
C ASN A 18 19.07 -51.22 -23.70
N ASN A 19 20.30 -51.59 -23.33
CA ASN A 19 21.32 -52.45 -23.99
C ASN A 19 21.33 -52.60 -25.52
N ASN A 20 22.44 -52.18 -26.17
CA ASN A 20 23.50 -53.10 -26.65
C ASN A 20 24.58 -52.38 -27.46
N GLU A 21 25.79 -52.92 -27.35
CA GLU A 21 27.04 -52.57 -28.03
C GLU A 21 26.93 -52.56 -29.58
N LYS A 22 27.64 -51.61 -30.22
CA LYS A 22 28.65 -51.93 -31.24
C LYS A 22 29.46 -50.71 -31.68
N GLN A 23 30.77 -50.81 -31.49
CA GLN A 23 31.80 -50.00 -32.13
C GLN A 23 31.73 -50.14 -33.65
N ILE A 24 31.70 -49.01 -34.37
CA ILE A 24 32.25 -48.91 -35.73
C ILE A 24 32.95 -47.54 -35.85
N ASN A 25 34.28 -47.61 -35.99
CA ASN A 25 35.12 -46.52 -36.49
C ASN A 25 34.71 -46.18 -37.93
N ARG A 26 34.54 -44.90 -38.23
CA ARG A 26 34.73 -44.36 -39.58
C ARG A 26 35.21 -42.92 -39.51
N ASP A 27 36.46 -42.76 -39.92
CA ASP A 27 37.03 -41.50 -40.38
C ASP A 27 36.21 -40.99 -41.57
N ASP A 28 35.75 -39.74 -41.50
CA ASP A 28 35.43 -38.96 -42.69
C ASP A 28 35.78 -37.48 -42.43
N ASN A 29 36.89 -37.08 -43.03
CA ASN A 29 37.27 -35.70 -43.28
C ASN A 29 36.26 -35.08 -44.27
N THR A 30 35.34 -34.27 -43.78
CA THR A 30 34.58 -33.32 -44.62
C THR A 30 34.67 -31.91 -44.03
N THR A 31 35.64 -31.17 -44.56
CA THR A 31 35.63 -29.72 -44.84
C THR A 31 34.42 -28.91 -44.32
N THR A 32 34.59 -28.32 -43.14
CA THR A 32 33.82 -27.17 -42.65
C THR A 32 34.15 -25.92 -43.48
N THR A 33 33.41 -25.67 -44.55
CA THR A 33 33.54 -24.41 -45.34
C THR A 33 32.24 -23.66 -45.62
N THR A 34 31.11 -24.02 -44.99
CA THR A 34 29.81 -23.37 -45.28
C THR A 34 29.25 -22.47 -44.17
N THR A 35 29.89 -22.37 -43.00
CA THR A 35 29.38 -21.52 -41.90
C THR A 35 29.74 -20.04 -42.03
N ASN A 36 30.85 -19.69 -42.69
CA ASN A 36 31.28 -18.29 -42.81
C ASN A 36 30.38 -17.44 -43.73
N GLY A 37 29.82 -18.04 -44.79
CA GLY A 37 28.94 -17.31 -45.72
C GLY A 37 27.60 -16.90 -45.08
N SER A 38 27.04 -17.75 -44.20
CA SER A 38 25.79 -17.43 -43.52
C SER A 38 25.99 -16.37 -42.43
N THR A 39 27.08 -16.45 -41.66
CA THR A 39 27.39 -15.42 -40.66
C THR A 39 27.67 -14.08 -41.31
N GLU A 40 28.36 -14.06 -42.44
CA GLU A 40 28.67 -12.82 -43.15
C GLU A 40 27.44 -12.20 -43.84
N ALA A 41 26.56 -13.01 -44.43
CA ALA A 41 25.29 -12.55 -44.98
C ALA A 41 24.36 -12.01 -43.88
N ILE A 42 24.26 -12.70 -42.75
CA ILE A 42 23.48 -12.27 -41.58
C ILE A 42 24.05 -10.94 -41.05
N THR A 43 25.37 -10.82 -40.93
CA THR A 43 26.03 -9.59 -40.45
C THR A 43 25.81 -8.42 -41.42
N ARG A 44 25.83 -8.66 -42.75
CA ARG A 44 25.54 -7.62 -43.77
C ARG A 44 24.08 -7.16 -43.73
N VAL A 45 23.14 -8.09 -43.52
CA VAL A 45 21.72 -7.77 -43.33
C VAL A 45 21.50 -6.90 -42.08
N PHE A 46 22.21 -7.18 -40.98
CA PHE A 46 22.11 -6.41 -39.74
C PHE A 46 22.87 -5.07 -39.75
N LYS A 47 23.95 -4.94 -40.54
CA LYS A 47 24.65 -3.65 -40.74
C LYS A 47 23.87 -2.66 -41.61
N ASN A 48 22.92 -3.15 -42.41
CA ASN A 48 22.07 -2.29 -43.23
C ASN A 48 20.90 -1.74 -42.39
N LYS A 49 21.03 -0.48 -41.95
CA LYS A 49 20.07 0.21 -41.07
C LYS A 49 18.63 0.21 -41.59
N HIS A 50 18.42 0.31 -42.90
CA HIS A 50 17.09 0.31 -43.50
C HIS A 50 16.48 -1.08 -43.54
N LEU A 51 17.27 -2.09 -43.93
CA LEU A 51 16.81 -3.48 -43.97
C LEU A 51 16.52 -4.01 -42.57
N PHE A 52 17.34 -3.66 -41.57
CA PHE A 52 17.10 -4.00 -40.18
C PHE A 52 15.82 -3.37 -39.63
N ASN A 53 15.57 -2.08 -39.90
CA ASN A 53 14.31 -1.43 -39.53
C ASN A 53 13.10 -2.07 -40.21
N TYR A 54 13.26 -2.51 -41.46
CA TYR A 54 12.22 -3.19 -42.21
C TYR A 54 11.91 -4.58 -41.65
N ILE A 55 12.95 -5.33 -41.28
CA ILE A 55 12.86 -6.63 -40.62
C ILE A 55 12.20 -6.48 -39.24
N LEU A 56 12.61 -5.53 -38.42
CA LEU A 56 11.97 -5.25 -37.11
C LEU A 56 10.50 -4.86 -37.22
N LYS A 57 10.09 -4.23 -38.33
CA LYS A 57 8.68 -3.92 -38.61
C LYS A 57 7.87 -5.13 -39.09
N ARG A 58 8.52 -6.24 -39.46
CA ARG A 58 7.90 -7.44 -40.04
C ARG A 58 8.01 -8.71 -39.20
N ILE A 59 8.91 -8.76 -38.21
CA ILE A 59 9.05 -9.91 -37.32
C ILE A 59 7.83 -9.99 -36.38
N ARG A 60 7.28 -11.20 -36.22
CA ARG A 60 6.13 -11.55 -35.37
C ARG A 60 6.45 -11.45 -33.88
N ASP A 61 5.38 -11.36 -33.09
CA ASP A 61 5.26 -11.05 -31.65
C ASP A 61 5.99 -12.00 -30.67
N ASP A 62 6.83 -12.92 -31.14
CA ASP A 62 7.37 -14.06 -30.40
C ASP A 62 8.91 -14.22 -30.48
N VAL A 63 9.63 -13.26 -31.07
CA VAL A 63 11.09 -13.36 -31.21
C VAL A 63 11.84 -12.63 -30.10
N TYR A 64 12.72 -13.37 -29.41
CA TYR A 64 13.69 -12.85 -28.45
C TYR A 64 14.98 -12.45 -29.18
N TYR A 65 15.46 -11.22 -28.98
CA TYR A 65 16.76 -10.77 -29.48
C TYR A 65 17.67 -10.38 -28.31
N LEU A 66 18.82 -11.04 -28.17
CA LEU A 66 19.73 -10.92 -27.02
C LEU A 66 19.01 -11.09 -25.66
N GLY A 67 18.00 -11.95 -25.61
CA GLY A 67 17.19 -12.22 -24.42
C GLY A 67 16.09 -11.19 -24.11
N ALA A 68 15.92 -10.16 -24.95
CA ALA A 68 14.80 -9.21 -24.82
C ALA A 68 13.63 -9.62 -25.73
N CYS A 69 12.43 -9.77 -25.13
CA CYS A 69 11.18 -9.89 -25.87
C CYS A 69 10.75 -8.52 -26.40
N VAL A 70 10.31 -8.44 -27.66
CA VAL A 70 9.79 -7.21 -28.27
C VAL A 70 8.31 -7.05 -27.89
N PRO A 71 7.90 -6.12 -26.98
CA PRO A 71 6.55 -6.17 -26.39
C PRO A 71 5.45 -5.52 -27.24
N LYS A 72 4.27 -6.13 -27.18
CA LYS A 72 3.05 -5.97 -28.01
C LYS A 72 2.31 -4.62 -27.96
N ALA A 73 2.64 -3.73 -27.02
CA ALA A 73 1.93 -2.51 -26.61
C ALA A 73 1.55 -2.61 -25.13
N MET A 74 2.32 -1.93 -24.30
CA MET A 74 1.91 -1.47 -22.98
C MET A 74 2.39 -0.03 -22.84
N LYS A 75 1.69 0.75 -22.03
CA LYS A 75 1.92 2.17 -21.68
C LYS A 75 3.29 2.44 -21.00
N LEU A 76 4.28 1.56 -21.15
CA LEU A 76 5.64 1.80 -20.72
C LEU A 76 6.34 2.64 -21.79
N LYS A 77 6.87 3.81 -21.42
CA LYS A 77 7.67 4.66 -22.30
C LYS A 77 8.81 3.82 -22.89
N ARG A 78 8.71 3.46 -24.17
CA ARG A 78 9.75 2.73 -24.91
C ARG A 78 11.07 3.49 -24.76
N LYS A 79 12.10 2.85 -24.20
CA LYS A 79 13.45 3.41 -24.14
C LYS A 79 14.27 2.92 -25.34
N ARG A 80 14.86 3.83 -26.09
CA ARG A 80 15.86 3.53 -27.13
C ARG A 80 17.11 2.97 -26.48
N TYR A 81 17.93 2.20 -27.20
CA TYR A 81 19.17 1.63 -26.68
C TYR A 81 20.07 2.67 -25.97
N ASN A 82 20.27 3.85 -26.58
CA ASN A 82 21.03 4.94 -25.95
C ASN A 82 20.42 5.45 -24.63
N GLN A 83 19.11 5.31 -24.44
CA GLN A 83 18.43 5.66 -23.18
C GLN A 83 18.54 4.54 -22.14
N LEU A 84 18.74 3.28 -22.56
CA LEU A 84 19.03 2.16 -21.65
C LEU A 84 20.41 2.30 -21.02
N LEU A 85 21.40 2.79 -21.78
CA LEU A 85 22.72 3.14 -21.27
C LEU A 85 22.64 4.21 -20.16
N MET A 86 21.64 5.09 -20.22
CA MET A 86 21.48 6.15 -19.22
C MET A 86 20.65 5.71 -17.99
N ASP A 87 20.08 4.50 -18.00
CA ASP A 87 19.22 4.00 -16.93
C ASP A 87 19.34 2.48 -16.78
N LEU A 88 20.47 2.04 -16.21
CA LEU A 88 20.71 0.63 -15.93
C LEU A 88 19.75 0.05 -14.88
N VAL A 89 19.18 0.89 -14.01
CA VAL A 89 18.16 0.48 -13.03
C VAL A 89 16.92 -0.03 -13.77
N TRP A 90 16.47 0.68 -14.80
CA TRP A 90 15.38 0.21 -15.65
C TRP A 90 15.72 -1.12 -16.32
N VAL A 91 16.96 -1.30 -16.82
CA VAL A 91 17.40 -2.55 -17.44
C VAL A 91 17.30 -3.73 -16.46
N VAL A 92 17.73 -3.53 -15.21
CA VAL A 92 17.65 -4.54 -14.14
C VAL A 92 16.20 -4.85 -13.75
N ARG A 93 15.38 -3.83 -13.48
CA ARG A 93 13.97 -4.00 -13.08
C ARG A 93 13.13 -4.73 -14.12
N ASN A 94 13.48 -4.58 -15.40
CA ASN A 94 12.81 -5.26 -16.52
C ASN A 94 13.52 -6.56 -16.94
N LYS A 95 14.47 -7.05 -16.13
CA LYS A 95 15.18 -8.33 -16.33
C LYS A 95 15.88 -8.47 -17.69
N HIS A 96 16.34 -7.37 -18.27
CA HIS A 96 17.07 -7.38 -19.54
C HIS A 96 18.56 -7.71 -19.32
N TYR A 97 18.85 -8.84 -18.67
CA TYR A 97 20.20 -9.20 -18.23
C TYR A 97 21.18 -9.44 -19.39
N GLY A 98 20.70 -9.87 -20.56
CA GLY A 98 21.55 -9.98 -21.76
C GLY A 98 22.07 -8.63 -22.25
N VAL A 99 21.22 -7.59 -22.19
CA VAL A 99 21.62 -6.20 -22.50
C VAL A 99 22.60 -5.68 -21.45
N LEU A 100 22.32 -5.93 -20.16
CA LEU A 100 23.22 -5.56 -19.08
C LEU A 100 24.60 -6.22 -19.26
N LYS A 101 24.65 -7.52 -19.55
CA LYS A 101 25.90 -8.26 -19.82
C LYS A 101 26.70 -7.62 -20.95
N TYR A 102 26.05 -7.37 -22.09
CA TYR A 102 26.69 -6.74 -23.24
C TYR A 102 27.26 -5.36 -22.91
N ILE A 103 26.50 -4.53 -22.17
CA ILE A 103 26.96 -3.21 -21.73
C ILE A 103 28.18 -3.33 -20.82
N LEU A 104 28.18 -4.29 -19.89
CA LEU A 104 29.27 -4.49 -18.92
C LEU A 104 30.54 -5.08 -19.56
N GLU A 105 30.41 -5.94 -20.56
CA GLU A 105 31.55 -6.54 -21.27
C GLU A 105 32.18 -5.55 -22.27
N SER A 106 31.37 -4.70 -22.91
CA SER A 106 31.85 -3.73 -23.90
C SER A 106 32.51 -2.51 -23.26
N SER A 107 33.83 -2.37 -23.40
CA SER A 107 34.56 -1.18 -22.95
C SER A 107 34.03 0.12 -23.57
N GLN A 108 33.61 0.06 -24.84
CA GLN A 108 33.04 1.20 -25.56
C GLN A 108 31.68 1.63 -25.00
N GLU A 109 30.80 0.69 -24.64
CA GLU A 109 29.51 1.05 -24.08
C GLU A 109 29.63 1.50 -22.62
N ARG A 110 30.56 0.90 -21.85
CA ARG A 110 30.87 1.34 -20.48
C ARG A 110 31.31 2.79 -20.41
N SER A 111 32.14 3.25 -21.34
CA SER A 111 32.61 4.64 -21.35
C SER A 111 31.50 5.65 -21.66
N ARG A 112 30.36 5.20 -22.19
CA ARG A 112 29.18 6.04 -22.49
C ARG A 112 28.22 6.16 -21.31
N LEU A 113 28.42 5.39 -20.24
CA LEU A 113 27.56 5.42 -19.06
C LEU A 113 27.84 6.68 -18.26
N HIS A 114 26.78 7.47 -17.99
CA HIS A 114 26.90 8.63 -17.13
C HIS A 114 26.96 8.17 -15.66
N PHE A 115 28.18 7.96 -15.15
CA PHE A 115 28.44 7.39 -13.82
C PHE A 115 27.69 8.06 -12.68
N GLN A 116 27.54 9.38 -12.71
CA GLN A 116 26.85 10.12 -11.65
C GLN A 116 25.34 9.84 -11.61
N GLY A 117 24.74 9.41 -12.74
CA GLY A 117 23.33 9.02 -12.80
C GLY A 117 23.10 7.59 -12.29
N VAL A 118 23.97 6.65 -12.67
CA VAL A 118 23.86 5.20 -12.39
C VAL A 118 24.06 4.84 -10.90
N PHE A 119 24.80 5.68 -10.17
CA PHE A 119 25.04 5.48 -8.73
C PHE A 119 24.43 6.61 -7.88
N SER A 120 23.54 7.42 -8.47
CA SER A 120 22.79 8.42 -7.72
C SER A 120 21.87 7.75 -6.70
N ALA A 121 21.52 8.45 -5.61
CA ALA A 121 20.64 7.91 -4.59
C ALA A 121 19.24 7.51 -5.14
N GLN A 122 18.78 8.17 -6.21
CA GLN A 122 17.50 7.91 -6.86
C GLN A 122 17.55 6.71 -7.82
N ASN A 123 18.71 6.44 -8.44
CA ASN A 123 18.89 5.38 -9.43
C ASN A 123 20.07 4.50 -9.05
N ASN A 124 20.07 3.93 -7.85
CA ASN A 124 21.21 3.17 -7.36
C ASN A 124 21.22 1.73 -7.90
N ILE A 125 22.04 1.49 -8.93
CA ILE A 125 22.22 0.14 -9.51
C ILE A 125 22.72 -0.89 -8.49
N ILE A 126 23.44 -0.46 -7.44
CA ILE A 126 23.93 -1.35 -6.39
C ILE A 126 22.75 -1.92 -5.62
N VAL A 127 21.79 -1.08 -5.22
CA VAL A 127 20.56 -1.54 -4.55
C VAL A 127 19.78 -2.50 -5.44
N GLU A 128 19.58 -2.13 -6.71
CA GLU A 128 18.80 -2.94 -7.65
C GLU A 128 19.48 -4.27 -7.99
N SER A 129 20.81 -4.37 -7.80
CA SER A 129 21.53 -5.63 -7.97
C SER A 129 21.04 -6.75 -7.04
N ALA A 130 20.42 -6.41 -5.89
CA ALA A 130 19.77 -7.38 -5.01
C ALA A 130 18.52 -8.04 -5.64
N THR A 131 18.07 -7.58 -6.81
CA THR A 131 16.93 -8.16 -7.54
C THR A 131 17.37 -9.03 -8.72
N ILE A 132 18.66 -9.08 -9.04
CA ILE A 132 19.22 -9.90 -10.12
C ILE A 132 19.37 -11.33 -9.60
N ASP A 133 18.80 -12.32 -10.29
CA ASP A 133 18.85 -13.73 -9.89
C ASP A 133 19.96 -14.54 -10.58
N ASN A 134 20.71 -13.92 -11.50
CA ASN A 134 21.80 -14.52 -12.25
C ASN A 134 23.18 -14.16 -11.64
N VAL A 135 23.90 -15.16 -11.13
CA VAL A 135 25.20 -15.04 -10.46
C VAL A 135 26.27 -14.40 -11.35
N ASP A 136 26.35 -14.81 -12.62
CA ASP A 136 27.37 -14.31 -13.55
C ASP A 136 27.21 -12.81 -13.80
N ILE A 137 25.98 -12.34 -13.90
CA ILE A 137 25.67 -10.93 -14.13
C ILE A 137 26.02 -10.09 -12.91
N VAL A 138 25.68 -10.57 -11.70
CA VAL A 138 26.04 -9.89 -10.46
C VAL A 138 27.57 -9.86 -10.31
N SER A 139 28.25 -10.98 -10.57
CA SER A 139 29.71 -11.06 -10.53
C SER A 139 30.37 -10.09 -11.53
N LEU A 140 29.87 -10.06 -12.77
CA LEU A 140 30.34 -9.12 -13.79
C LEU A 140 30.10 -7.65 -13.41
N LEU A 141 28.94 -7.35 -12.81
CA LEU A 141 28.60 -6.01 -12.34
C LEU A 141 29.52 -5.58 -11.19
N MET A 142 29.77 -6.46 -10.22
CA MET A 142 30.62 -6.20 -9.06
C MET A 142 32.10 -6.08 -9.43
N THR A 143 32.60 -6.88 -10.37
CA THR A 143 33.97 -6.78 -10.88
C THR A 143 34.16 -5.52 -11.72
N THR A 144 33.20 -5.19 -12.59
CA THR A 144 33.24 -3.98 -13.43
C THR A 144 33.22 -2.70 -12.59
N TYR A 145 32.45 -2.66 -11.51
CA TYR A 145 32.29 -1.46 -10.66
C TYR A 145 32.79 -1.68 -9.23
N GLN A 146 33.87 -2.46 -9.07
CA GLN A 146 34.40 -2.88 -7.76
C GLN A 146 34.60 -1.70 -6.79
N THR A 147 35.22 -0.61 -7.25
CA THR A 147 35.43 0.58 -6.40
C THR A 147 34.12 1.18 -5.92
N ARG A 148 33.07 1.22 -6.76
CA ARG A 148 31.77 1.80 -6.38
C ARG A 148 31.00 0.93 -5.40
N PHE A 149 31.02 -0.39 -5.59
CA PHE A 149 30.47 -1.31 -4.58
C PHE A 149 31.25 -1.19 -3.26
N LYS A 150 32.58 -1.11 -3.33
CA LYS A 150 33.42 -0.88 -2.15
C LYS A 150 33.04 0.43 -1.47
N ASP A 151 32.98 1.55 -2.18
CA ASP A 151 32.58 2.86 -1.66
C ASP A 151 31.20 2.79 -1.00
N TYR A 152 30.22 2.16 -1.65
CA TYR A 152 28.87 2.01 -1.12
C TYR A 152 28.85 1.26 0.21
N PHE A 153 29.65 0.20 0.35
CA PHE A 153 29.70 -0.63 1.55
C PHE A 153 30.71 -0.14 2.61
N THR A 154 31.63 0.78 2.30
CA THR A 154 32.61 1.32 3.27
C THR A 154 32.21 2.61 3.95
N HIS A 155 31.35 3.42 3.31
CA HIS A 155 30.93 4.70 3.86
C HIS A 155 29.98 4.46 5.03
N ASP A 156 30.50 4.60 6.25
CA ASP A 156 29.69 4.71 7.47
C ASP A 156 28.62 5.77 7.25
N ASN A 157 27.36 5.42 7.52
CA ASN A 157 26.18 6.23 7.24
C ASN A 157 26.17 7.62 7.95
N THR A 158 27.18 7.98 8.72
CA THR A 158 27.22 9.19 9.55
C THR A 158 27.35 10.49 8.76
N GLU A 159 27.94 10.46 7.56
CA GLU A 159 28.09 11.67 6.70
C GLU A 159 27.09 11.73 5.54
N ARG A 160 26.19 10.74 5.41
CA ARG A 160 25.18 10.73 4.33
C ARG A 160 24.04 11.68 4.68
N THR A 161 24.20 12.96 4.33
CA THR A 161 23.13 13.98 4.41
C THR A 161 21.90 13.67 3.54
N HIS A 162 21.99 12.67 2.65
CA HIS A 162 20.89 12.20 1.83
C HIS A 162 20.26 10.92 2.41
N LYS A 163 19.12 11.10 3.09
CA LYS A 163 18.21 10.13 3.76
C LYS A 163 17.77 8.85 3.00
N SER A 164 18.28 8.52 1.81
CA SER A 164 17.63 7.55 0.91
C SER A 164 18.43 6.30 0.50
N LEU A 165 19.67 6.12 0.98
CA LEU A 165 20.44 4.91 0.67
C LEU A 165 20.14 3.81 1.70
N LEU A 166 19.79 2.61 1.21
CA LEU A 166 19.55 1.43 2.04
C LEU A 166 20.80 1.10 2.87
N SER A 167 20.60 0.70 4.13
CA SER A 167 21.72 0.17 4.92
C SER A 167 22.23 -1.13 4.28
N ILE A 168 23.46 -1.52 4.60
CA ILE A 168 24.00 -2.80 4.13
C ILE A 168 23.17 -3.96 4.71
N GLY A 169 22.64 -3.79 5.93
CA GLY A 169 21.71 -4.73 6.53
C GLY A 169 20.42 -4.89 5.72
N ASP A 170 19.81 -3.77 5.33
CA ASP A 170 18.63 -3.79 4.47
C ASP A 170 18.93 -4.45 3.11
N PHE A 171 20.12 -4.22 2.54
CA PHE A 171 20.52 -4.81 1.27
C PHE A 171 20.51 -6.35 1.29
N PHE A 172 21.02 -6.97 2.36
CA PHE A 172 20.92 -8.43 2.52
C PHE A 172 19.48 -8.90 2.75
N GLY A 173 18.66 -8.09 3.43
CA GLY A 173 17.22 -8.32 3.50
C GLY A 173 16.59 -8.36 2.10
N TRP A 174 16.94 -7.43 1.21
CA TRP A 174 16.47 -7.41 -0.18
C TRP A 174 16.89 -8.65 -0.96
N ILE A 175 18.14 -9.11 -0.83
CA ILE A 175 18.61 -10.35 -1.49
C ILE A 175 17.72 -11.53 -1.12
N ILE A 176 17.41 -11.69 0.18
CA ILE A 176 16.54 -12.77 0.68
C ILE A 176 15.12 -12.62 0.11
N VAL A 177 14.56 -11.42 0.12
CA VAL A 177 13.20 -11.13 -0.34
C VAL A 177 13.03 -11.46 -1.82
N TYR A 178 13.87 -10.90 -2.70
CA TYR A 178 13.61 -10.90 -4.13
C TYR A 178 13.91 -12.23 -4.83
N HIS A 179 15.03 -12.88 -4.52
CA HIS A 179 15.40 -14.15 -5.19
C HIS A 179 15.96 -15.21 -4.23
N GLY A 180 16.69 -14.81 -3.19
CA GLY A 180 17.25 -15.69 -2.17
C GLY A 180 18.15 -16.80 -2.71
N ASN A 181 18.91 -16.49 -3.75
CA ASN A 181 19.93 -17.36 -4.33
C ASN A 181 21.17 -17.35 -3.42
N ILE A 182 21.57 -18.52 -2.92
CA ILE A 182 22.69 -18.70 -2.00
C ILE A 182 24.04 -18.32 -2.63
N ASP A 183 24.20 -18.51 -3.94
CA ASP A 183 25.45 -18.21 -4.63
C ASP A 183 25.66 -16.69 -4.71
N ILE A 184 24.59 -15.94 -4.98
CA ILE A 184 24.62 -14.46 -4.95
C ILE A 184 24.86 -13.96 -3.53
N TRP A 185 24.21 -14.57 -2.53
CA TRP A 185 24.47 -14.29 -1.12
C TRP A 185 25.96 -14.47 -0.79
N ASN A 186 26.53 -15.61 -1.13
CA ASN A 186 27.94 -15.93 -0.90
C ASN A 186 28.87 -14.99 -1.67
N LEU A 187 28.53 -14.62 -2.91
CA LEU A 187 29.27 -13.67 -3.74
C LEU A 187 29.39 -12.30 -3.05
N PHE A 188 28.28 -11.77 -2.50
CA PHE A 188 28.30 -10.51 -1.76
C PHE A 188 29.07 -10.62 -0.43
N ILE A 189 28.87 -11.69 0.33
CA ILE A 189 29.61 -11.95 1.57
C ILE A 189 31.12 -11.97 1.31
N ASN A 190 31.55 -12.73 0.30
CA ASN A 190 32.95 -12.86 -0.08
C ASN A 190 33.50 -11.52 -0.59
N PHE A 191 32.73 -10.75 -1.35
CA PHE A 191 33.14 -9.41 -1.77
C PHE A 191 33.40 -8.48 -0.60
N LEU A 192 32.51 -8.43 0.40
CA LEU A 192 32.65 -7.57 1.58
C LEU A 192 33.92 -7.88 2.37
N VAL A 193 34.23 -9.16 2.54
CA VAL A 193 35.42 -9.61 3.27
C VAL A 193 36.69 -9.39 2.46
N SER A 194 36.74 -9.86 1.21
CA SER A 194 37.92 -9.79 0.35
C SER A 194 38.33 -8.34 0.03
N ASN A 195 37.37 -7.43 -0.10
CA ASN A 195 37.64 -6.02 -0.38
C ASN A 195 37.77 -5.13 0.86
N GLN A 196 37.70 -5.72 2.05
CA GLN A 196 37.75 -5.02 3.34
C GLN A 196 36.72 -3.89 3.42
N CYS A 197 35.49 -4.16 2.99
CA CYS A 197 34.42 -3.15 2.97
C CYS A 197 33.99 -2.76 4.39
N LEU A 198 34.07 -3.67 5.35
CA LEU A 198 33.62 -3.47 6.71
C LEU A 198 34.82 -3.11 7.60
N LYS A 199 34.84 -1.87 8.10
CA LYS A 199 35.87 -1.41 9.06
C LYS A 199 35.89 -2.35 10.26
N ASP A 200 37.04 -2.60 10.86
CA ASP A 200 37.24 -3.55 11.97
C ASP A 200 37.07 -5.05 11.69
N ILE A 201 36.52 -5.49 10.54
CA ILE A 201 36.54 -6.91 10.19
C ILE A 201 37.98 -7.43 10.09
N THR A 202 38.92 -6.63 9.61
CA THR A 202 40.35 -6.97 9.60
C THR A 202 40.90 -7.22 11.01
N LYS A 203 40.46 -6.48 12.03
CA LYS A 203 40.84 -6.74 13.43
C LYS A 203 40.27 -8.07 13.91
N LEU A 204 39.00 -8.37 13.59
CA LEU A 204 38.36 -9.65 13.92
C LEU A 204 39.05 -10.83 13.23
N ILE A 205 39.41 -10.69 11.95
CA ILE A 205 40.14 -11.70 11.17
C ILE A 205 41.51 -11.94 11.80
N ASN A 206 42.26 -10.88 12.11
CA ASN A 206 43.60 -11.01 12.69
C ASN A 206 43.56 -11.65 14.08
N ASN A 207 42.57 -11.31 14.91
CA ASN A 207 42.38 -11.93 16.22
C ASN A 207 42.01 -13.42 16.11
N LYS A 208 41.15 -13.80 15.15
CA LYS A 208 40.81 -15.21 14.91
C LYS A 208 41.98 -15.99 14.33
N LYS A 209 42.70 -15.45 13.33
CA LYS A 209 43.91 -16.08 12.78
C LYS A 209 44.95 -16.32 13.87
N LYS A 210 45.17 -15.36 14.76
CA LYS A 210 46.05 -15.52 15.92
C LYS A 210 45.58 -16.65 16.84
N SER A 211 44.30 -16.67 17.23
CA SER A 211 43.73 -17.74 18.06
C SER A 211 43.78 -19.13 17.42
N THR A 212 43.54 -19.25 16.12
CA THR A 212 43.61 -20.53 15.40
C THR A 212 45.07 -20.99 15.24
N ILE A 213 45.98 -20.08 14.90
CA ILE A 213 47.42 -20.36 14.85
C ILE A 213 47.93 -20.78 16.23
N ASP A 214 47.46 -20.16 17.30
CA ASP A 214 47.84 -20.51 18.68
C ASP A 214 47.28 -21.88 19.09
N LYS A 215 46.05 -22.24 18.67
CA LYS A 215 45.50 -23.60 18.86
C LYS A 215 46.26 -24.65 18.06
N ILE A 216 46.61 -24.35 16.80
CA ILE A 216 47.40 -25.24 15.95
C ILE A 216 48.81 -25.40 16.54
N LYS A 217 49.45 -24.32 16.98
CA LYS A 217 50.75 -24.37 17.68
C LYS A 217 50.66 -25.16 18.99
N GLY A 218 49.56 -25.06 19.73
CA GLY A 218 49.32 -25.89 20.92
C GLY A 218 49.21 -27.39 20.60
N ILE A 219 48.52 -27.75 19.51
CA ILE A 219 48.41 -29.14 19.04
C ILE A 219 49.74 -29.65 18.49
N PHE A 220 50.49 -28.83 17.75
CA PHE A 220 51.82 -29.20 17.26
C PHE A 220 52.86 -29.25 18.38
N GLN A 221 52.77 -28.43 19.42
CA GLN A 221 53.64 -28.52 20.60
C GLN A 221 53.27 -29.69 21.52
N SER A 222 52.00 -30.12 21.57
CA SER A 222 51.62 -31.34 22.30
C SER A 222 51.98 -32.62 21.54
N ASN A 223 52.03 -32.59 20.21
CA ASN A 223 52.35 -33.76 19.39
C ASN A 223 53.85 -33.92 19.08
N ASN A 224 54.68 -32.88 19.23
CA ASN A 224 56.13 -33.01 19.01
C ASN A 224 56.89 -33.72 20.13
N ASN A 225 56.18 -34.22 21.15
CA ASN A 225 56.76 -35.04 22.23
C ASN A 225 56.48 -36.54 22.08
N ASN A 226 55.81 -37.00 21.02
CA ASN A 226 55.65 -38.43 20.79
C ASN A 226 55.69 -38.81 19.31
N ASN A 227 56.67 -39.66 19.00
CA ASN A 227 56.84 -40.53 17.85
C ASN A 227 57.47 -39.99 16.55
N ASN A 228 58.74 -40.40 16.41
CA ASN A 228 59.40 -40.85 15.19
C ASN A 228 58.58 -41.92 14.42
N ASN A 229 58.81 -41.94 13.10
CA ASN A 229 58.54 -43.00 12.11
C ASN A 229 57.06 -43.29 11.77
N ASN A 230 56.61 -42.77 10.62
CA ASN A 230 56.55 -43.57 9.39
C ASN A 230 56.18 -42.71 8.18
N ASN A 231 56.98 -42.83 7.12
CA ASN A 231 56.68 -42.31 5.79
C ASN A 231 55.60 -43.19 5.16
N ASN A 232 54.48 -42.58 4.75
CA ASN A 232 53.72 -43.03 3.59
C ASN A 232 53.01 -41.83 2.97
N ASN A 233 53.38 -41.53 1.72
CA ASN A 233 52.77 -40.51 0.87
C ASN A 233 51.44 -41.05 0.33
N GLU A 234 50.32 -40.54 0.84
CA GLU A 234 49.04 -40.57 0.14
C GLU A 234 48.61 -39.14 -0.18
N THR A 235 48.65 -38.81 -1.47
CA THR A 235 48.09 -37.60 -2.05
C THR A 235 46.56 -37.65 -1.97
N ASN A 236 46.01 -37.10 -0.89
CA ASN A 236 44.59 -36.82 -0.76
C ASN A 236 44.24 -35.50 -1.47
N ASN A 237 43.33 -35.59 -2.45
CA ASN A 237 42.78 -34.44 -3.16
C ASN A 237 41.95 -33.57 -2.20
N THR A 238 42.46 -32.37 -1.93
CA THR A 238 41.82 -31.30 -1.16
C THR A 238 40.78 -30.57 -2.01
N SER A 239 39.52 -30.99 -1.94
CA SER A 239 38.36 -30.20 -2.43
C SER A 239 37.46 -29.71 -1.29
N GLY A 240 37.94 -29.75 -0.03
CA GLY A 240 37.18 -29.39 1.17
C GLY A 240 37.42 -27.99 1.73
N ASP A 241 38.32 -27.19 1.14
CA ASP A 241 38.75 -25.92 1.74
C ASP A 241 37.84 -24.72 1.40
N ASP A 242 37.20 -24.69 0.22
CA ASP A 242 36.42 -23.52 -0.22
C ASP A 242 35.12 -23.32 0.56
N ASP A 243 34.43 -24.40 0.94
CA ASP A 243 33.22 -24.34 1.78
C ASP A 243 33.51 -23.83 3.19
N SER A 244 34.73 -24.08 3.69
CA SER A 244 35.16 -23.60 5.00
C SER A 244 35.35 -22.08 5.02
N GLN A 245 35.87 -21.50 3.94
CA GLN A 245 36.17 -20.07 3.87
C GLN A 245 34.89 -19.23 3.75
N THR A 246 33.94 -19.66 2.92
CA THR A 246 32.64 -18.97 2.79
C THR A 246 31.85 -18.98 4.09
N THR A 247 31.90 -20.09 4.83
CA THR A 247 31.29 -20.22 6.16
C THR A 247 31.92 -19.24 7.17
N ILE A 248 33.26 -19.13 7.17
CA ILE A 248 33.99 -18.18 8.02
C ILE A 248 33.63 -16.73 7.65
N ASN A 249 33.58 -16.41 6.36
CA ASN A 249 33.24 -15.07 5.88
C ASN A 249 31.81 -14.68 6.27
N THR A 250 30.84 -15.57 6.06
CA THR A 250 29.44 -15.36 6.45
C THR A 250 29.33 -15.08 7.94
N LYS A 251 29.99 -15.89 8.76
CA LYS A 251 30.03 -15.67 10.22
C LYS A 251 30.60 -14.30 10.60
N LEU A 252 31.70 -13.89 9.99
CA LEU A 252 32.33 -12.60 10.27
C LEU A 252 31.42 -11.42 9.93
N VAL A 253 30.76 -11.48 8.77
CA VAL A 253 29.82 -10.44 8.34
C VAL A 253 28.61 -10.36 9.27
N LEU A 254 28.03 -11.51 9.65
CA LEU A 254 26.88 -11.55 10.57
C LEU A 254 27.25 -11.03 11.97
N GLU A 255 28.40 -11.44 12.53
CA GLU A 255 28.90 -10.94 13.81
C GLU A 255 29.18 -9.43 13.77
N TYR A 256 29.66 -8.91 12.63
CA TYR A 256 29.90 -7.48 12.43
C TYR A 256 28.59 -6.68 12.51
N PHE A 257 27.58 -7.03 11.70
CA PHE A 257 26.31 -6.29 11.69
C PHE A 257 25.61 -6.33 13.04
N GLN A 258 25.60 -7.49 13.66
CA GLN A 258 25.02 -7.71 14.99
C GLN A 258 25.68 -6.84 16.09
N LYS A 259 26.96 -6.48 15.94
CA LYS A 259 27.70 -5.64 16.89
C LYS A 259 27.54 -4.14 16.58
N HIS A 260 27.54 -3.76 15.31
CA HIS A 260 27.66 -2.36 14.90
C HIS A 260 26.34 -1.67 14.54
N HIS A 261 25.23 -2.40 14.50
CA HIS A 261 23.89 -1.83 14.32
C HIS A 261 23.07 -1.94 15.63
N PRO A 262 23.28 -1.05 16.62
CA PRO A 262 22.61 -1.14 17.92
C PRO A 262 21.08 -0.96 17.82
N THR A 263 20.60 -0.23 16.82
CA THR A 263 19.16 -0.12 16.48
C THR A 263 18.59 -1.44 15.96
N GLU A 264 19.45 -2.31 15.42
CA GLU A 264 19.13 -3.65 14.94
C GLU A 264 19.83 -4.69 15.83
N ARG A 265 19.65 -4.55 17.16
CA ARG A 265 20.10 -5.54 18.16
C ARG A 265 19.67 -6.98 17.83
N TYR A 266 18.78 -7.15 16.85
CA TYR A 266 18.21 -8.40 16.39
C TYR A 266 18.36 -8.59 14.87
N TYR A 267 19.43 -8.07 14.26
CA TYR A 267 19.67 -8.18 12.82
C TYR A 267 19.64 -9.63 12.30
N ILE A 268 20.34 -10.55 12.98
CA ILE A 268 20.33 -11.97 12.62
C ILE A 268 18.91 -12.55 12.71
N HIS A 269 18.15 -12.18 13.75
CA HIS A 269 16.74 -12.56 13.87
C HIS A 269 15.90 -12.04 12.70
N LEU A 270 16.13 -10.80 12.26
CA LEU A 270 15.45 -10.20 11.12
C LEU A 270 15.76 -10.94 9.80
N LEU A 271 17.02 -11.29 9.54
CA LEU A 271 17.40 -12.06 8.36
C LEU A 271 16.77 -13.46 8.35
N LEU A 272 16.78 -14.14 9.49
CA LEU A 272 16.12 -15.44 9.63
C LEU A 272 14.61 -15.33 9.42
N LYS A 273 13.99 -14.27 9.97
CA LYS A 273 12.58 -13.97 9.71
C LYS A 273 12.33 -13.79 8.21
N TYR A 274 13.15 -13.04 7.47
CA TYR A 274 12.99 -12.94 6.02
C TYR A 274 13.20 -14.29 5.31
N CYS A 275 14.17 -15.10 5.75
CA CYS A 275 14.39 -16.41 5.14
C CYS A 275 13.18 -17.33 5.34
N VAL A 276 12.57 -17.30 6.52
CA VAL A 276 11.31 -18.00 6.78
C VAL A 276 10.21 -17.43 5.89
N VAL A 277 10.03 -16.11 5.90
CA VAL A 277 8.91 -15.45 5.21
C VAL A 277 8.91 -15.66 3.68
N TYR A 278 10.09 -15.60 3.06
CA TYR A 278 10.26 -15.71 1.61
C TYR A 278 10.69 -17.10 1.14
N GLY A 279 10.82 -18.01 2.09
CA GLY A 279 11.23 -19.37 1.90
C GLY A 279 12.60 -19.62 1.28
N ARG A 280 13.63 -19.03 1.90
CA ARG A 280 15.03 -19.11 1.48
C ARG A 280 15.84 -20.06 2.36
N LYS A 281 15.51 -21.35 2.26
CA LYS A 281 16.09 -22.39 3.11
C LYS A 281 17.62 -22.45 3.05
N ASP A 282 18.23 -22.28 1.87
CA ASP A 282 19.67 -22.44 1.71
C ASP A 282 20.45 -21.30 2.38
N ILE A 283 19.98 -20.05 2.24
CA ILE A 283 20.52 -18.90 2.98
C ILE A 283 20.33 -19.09 4.48
N MET A 284 19.16 -19.56 4.90
CA MET A 284 18.89 -19.81 6.31
C MET A 284 19.84 -20.86 6.90
N ARG A 285 20.01 -22.00 6.21
CA ARG A 285 20.96 -23.07 6.58
C ARG A 285 22.36 -22.51 6.69
N SER A 286 22.80 -21.70 5.73
CA SER A 286 24.10 -21.04 5.77
C SER A 286 24.25 -20.19 7.04
N ILE A 287 23.27 -19.32 7.34
CA ILE A 287 23.27 -18.49 8.56
C ILE A 287 23.33 -19.36 9.84
N VAL A 288 22.47 -20.37 9.94
CA VAL A 288 22.37 -21.23 11.13
C VAL A 288 23.63 -22.06 11.32
N HIS A 289 24.17 -22.64 10.24
CA HIS A 289 25.40 -23.42 10.24
C HIS A 289 26.60 -22.56 10.66
N CYS A 290 26.73 -21.35 10.11
CA CYS A 290 27.83 -20.42 10.41
C CYS A 290 27.86 -19.97 11.89
N ILE A 291 26.68 -19.68 12.44
CA ILE A 291 26.55 -19.18 13.83
C ILE A 291 26.60 -20.33 14.84
N GLY A 292 25.92 -21.43 14.53
CA GLY A 292 25.68 -22.55 15.43
C GLY A 292 24.36 -22.39 16.21
N PRO A 293 23.51 -23.45 16.30
CA PRO A 293 22.21 -23.42 16.97
C PRO A 293 22.25 -22.84 18.40
N SER A 294 23.24 -23.23 19.21
CA SER A 294 23.35 -22.81 20.61
C SER A 294 23.66 -21.32 20.79
N LYS A 295 24.38 -20.71 19.85
CA LYS A 295 24.70 -19.27 19.89
C LYS A 295 23.58 -18.41 19.33
N LEU A 296 22.80 -18.97 18.42
CA LEU A 296 21.71 -18.28 17.74
C LEU A 296 20.66 -17.74 18.74
N VAL A 297 20.47 -18.41 19.88
CA VAL A 297 19.57 -17.97 20.97
C VAL A 297 19.94 -16.57 21.49
N LYS A 298 21.23 -16.22 21.50
CA LYS A 298 21.71 -14.91 21.98
C LYS A 298 21.37 -13.76 21.04
N TYR A 299 21.04 -14.07 19.78
CA TYR A 299 20.72 -13.08 18.75
C TYR A 299 19.21 -12.95 18.52
N MET A 300 18.40 -13.78 19.18
CA MET A 300 16.93 -13.70 19.09
C MET A 300 16.41 -12.64 20.05
N VAL A 301 15.34 -11.96 19.65
CA VAL A 301 14.61 -11.03 20.52
C VAL A 301 13.99 -11.84 21.66
N PRO A 302 14.20 -11.47 22.94
CA PRO A 302 13.40 -12.01 24.03
C PRO A 302 11.92 -11.76 23.75
N PHE A 303 11.04 -12.73 24.01
CA PHE A 303 9.58 -12.56 23.79
C PHE A 303 9.00 -11.31 24.44
N LYS A 304 9.46 -11.00 25.65
CA LYS A 304 9.01 -9.83 26.41
C LYS A 304 9.30 -8.50 25.68
N ASP A 305 10.43 -8.42 24.98
CA ASP A 305 10.79 -7.22 24.21
C ASP A 305 9.97 -7.10 22.92
N LEU A 306 9.38 -8.20 22.41
CA LEU A 306 8.58 -8.19 21.18
C LEU A 306 7.22 -7.52 21.37
N SER A 307 6.60 -7.67 22.54
CA SER A 307 5.31 -7.05 22.86
C SER A 307 5.45 -5.57 23.22
N GLU A 308 6.53 -5.20 23.92
CA GLU A 308 6.79 -3.83 24.40
C GLU A 308 7.35 -2.90 23.31
N THR A 309 8.13 -3.42 22.36
CA THR A 309 8.76 -2.57 21.33
C THR A 309 7.81 -2.12 20.21
N GLY A 310 6.55 -2.55 20.23
CA GLY A 310 5.59 -2.22 19.16
C GLY A 310 6.06 -2.69 17.78
N MET A 311 7.03 -3.62 17.71
CA MET A 311 7.61 -4.17 16.47
C MET A 311 6.62 -5.08 15.74
N GLY A 312 5.46 -4.53 15.38
CA GLY A 312 4.67 -5.05 14.29
C GLY A 312 5.51 -5.09 13.00
N PRO A 313 5.05 -5.80 11.95
CA PRO A 313 5.76 -5.95 10.69
C PRO A 313 6.14 -4.65 9.95
N ALA A 314 5.81 -3.47 10.48
CA ALA A 314 5.88 -2.18 9.82
C ALA A 314 7.13 -1.31 10.10
N TYR A 315 7.99 -1.62 11.07
CA TYR A 315 8.97 -0.64 11.57
C TYR A 315 10.37 -0.65 10.94
N THR A 316 10.70 -1.61 10.08
CA THR A 316 11.82 -1.40 9.15
C THR A 316 11.26 -0.73 7.89
N SER A 317 12.03 0.19 7.27
CA SER A 317 11.69 0.75 5.95
C SER A 317 11.41 -0.35 4.90
N LEU A 318 11.93 -1.55 5.18
CA LEU A 318 11.75 -2.80 4.47
C LEU A 318 10.39 -3.47 4.74
N GLY A 319 9.93 -3.54 5.99
CA GLY A 319 8.70 -4.23 6.39
C GLY A 319 7.40 -3.58 5.89
N SER A 320 7.33 -2.25 5.87
CA SER A 320 6.15 -1.51 5.35
C SER A 320 5.97 -1.63 3.83
N LYS A 321 7.06 -1.82 3.07
CA LYS A 321 7.04 -1.97 1.60
C LYS A 321 6.85 -3.41 1.12
N LEU A 322 7.04 -4.39 2.00
CA LEU A 322 7.13 -5.80 1.66
C LEU A 322 6.08 -6.66 2.35
N SER A 323 4.97 -6.07 2.80
CA SER A 323 3.83 -6.87 3.26
C SER A 323 3.39 -7.79 2.11
N PRO A 324 3.45 -9.13 2.27
CA PRO A 324 3.09 -10.03 1.20
C PRO A 324 1.64 -9.80 0.80
N SER A 325 1.39 -9.69 -0.51
CA SER A 325 0.02 -9.62 -1.05
C SER A 325 -0.77 -10.83 -0.55
N PRO A 326 -2.02 -10.67 -0.08
CA PRO A 326 -2.85 -11.76 0.43
C PRO A 326 -3.09 -12.89 -0.59
N TYR A 327 -2.84 -12.65 -1.88
CA TYR A 327 -2.97 -13.63 -2.97
C TYR A 327 -1.71 -14.47 -3.25
N LEU A 328 -0.55 -14.16 -2.65
CA LEU A 328 0.67 -14.98 -2.79
C LEU A 328 0.65 -16.28 -1.95
N ASN A 329 -0.43 -16.53 -1.23
CA ASN A 329 -0.48 -17.43 -0.09
C ASN A 329 -0.29 -18.92 -0.42
N GLN A 330 -0.85 -19.47 -1.49
CA GLN A 330 -0.89 -20.94 -1.62
C GLN A 330 0.47 -21.56 -2.00
N ARG A 331 1.25 -20.91 -2.87
CA ARG A 331 2.57 -21.40 -3.30
C ARG A 331 3.64 -21.14 -2.25
N LEU A 332 3.54 -20.02 -1.55
CA LEU A 332 4.34 -19.77 -0.36
C LEU A 332 4.00 -20.80 0.72
N ARG A 333 2.71 -21.11 0.94
CA ARG A 333 2.23 -22.08 1.92
C ARG A 333 2.86 -23.45 1.75
N THR A 334 2.88 -24.05 0.55
CA THR A 334 3.57 -25.33 0.33
C THR A 334 5.07 -25.25 0.64
N ARG A 335 5.73 -24.15 0.27
CA ARG A 335 7.15 -23.94 0.60
C ARG A 335 7.38 -23.77 2.09
N TYR A 336 6.52 -23.04 2.81
CA TYR A 336 6.57 -22.94 4.27
C TYR A 336 6.44 -24.30 4.94
N MET A 337 5.58 -25.19 4.40
CA MET A 337 5.38 -26.54 4.92
C MET A 337 6.66 -27.37 4.87
N GLU A 338 7.28 -27.48 3.69
CA GLU A 338 8.55 -28.19 3.50
C GLU A 338 9.66 -27.63 4.39
N MET A 339 9.69 -26.31 4.51
CA MET A 339 10.71 -25.61 5.26
C MET A 339 10.59 -25.80 6.76
N ALA A 340 9.42 -25.65 7.34
CA ALA A 340 9.33 -25.64 8.79
C ALA A 340 9.36 -27.06 9.42
N GLU A 341 9.04 -28.11 8.65
CA GLU A 341 9.40 -29.48 9.04
C GLU A 341 10.93 -29.62 9.15
N GLU A 342 11.64 -29.21 8.12
CA GLU A 342 13.10 -29.21 8.09
C GLU A 342 13.68 -28.33 9.21
N TYR A 343 13.11 -27.16 9.45
CA TYR A 343 13.62 -26.20 10.44
C TYR A 343 13.43 -26.65 11.87
N SER A 344 12.39 -27.42 12.16
CA SER A 344 12.20 -28.02 13.48
C SER A 344 13.34 -28.96 13.87
N THR A 345 14.08 -29.49 12.87
CA THR A 345 15.26 -30.36 13.09
C THR A 345 16.57 -29.58 13.20
N ILE A 346 16.65 -28.39 12.58
CA ILE A 346 17.89 -27.60 12.48
C ILE A 346 17.97 -26.51 13.56
N LEU A 347 16.82 -25.95 13.96
CA LEU A 347 16.75 -24.83 14.92
C LEU A 347 16.46 -25.32 16.35
N PRO A 348 17.04 -24.68 17.39
CA PRO A 348 16.61 -24.91 18.76
C PRO A 348 15.11 -24.60 18.92
N PRO A 349 14.35 -25.37 19.73
CA PRO A 349 12.90 -25.21 19.88
C PRO A 349 12.46 -23.77 20.19
N ARG A 350 13.19 -23.07 21.06
CA ARG A 350 12.89 -21.67 21.41
C ARG A 350 12.99 -20.73 20.20
N ILE A 351 14.00 -20.94 19.34
CA ILE A 351 14.24 -20.13 18.15
C ILE A 351 13.22 -20.47 17.08
N PHE A 352 12.97 -21.77 16.89
CA PHE A 352 11.91 -22.25 16.03
C PHE A 352 10.60 -21.56 16.43
N LEU A 353 10.21 -21.61 17.71
CA LEU A 353 9.02 -20.94 18.23
C LEU A 353 9.05 -19.42 18.00
N CYS A 354 10.15 -18.72 18.30
CA CYS A 354 10.29 -17.27 18.02
C CYS A 354 10.07 -16.93 16.54
N LEU A 355 10.57 -17.76 15.60
CA LEU A 355 10.40 -17.55 14.16
C LEU A 355 9.03 -18.04 13.66
N PHE A 356 8.48 -19.05 14.33
CA PHE A 356 7.21 -19.73 14.04
C PHE A 356 5.99 -18.92 14.49
N PHE A 357 6.09 -18.10 15.55
CA PHE A 357 5.02 -17.17 15.89
C PHE A 357 4.84 -16.01 14.90
N TYR A 358 5.77 -15.85 13.96
CA TYR A 358 5.60 -14.98 12.79
C TYR A 358 5.02 -15.71 11.56
N SER A 359 4.73 -17.01 11.66
CA SER A 359 4.11 -17.81 10.60
C SER A 359 2.58 -17.91 10.79
N SER A 360 1.85 -18.17 9.71
CA SER A 360 0.38 -18.23 9.73
C SER A 360 -0.15 -19.35 10.63
N LEU A 361 -1.20 -19.09 11.42
CA LEU A 361 -1.87 -20.06 12.32
C LEU A 361 -2.21 -21.40 11.65
N GLU A 362 -2.60 -21.36 10.38
CA GLU A 362 -2.94 -22.53 9.58
C GLU A 362 -1.78 -23.54 9.44
N TYR A 363 -0.53 -23.08 9.57
CA TYR A 363 0.66 -23.93 9.58
C TYR A 363 0.85 -24.66 10.91
N ILE A 364 0.68 -23.94 12.03
CA ILE A 364 0.90 -24.42 13.40
C ILE A 364 0.10 -25.70 13.67
N VAL A 365 -1.09 -25.77 13.09
CA VAL A 365 -2.05 -26.80 13.46
C VAL A 365 -2.15 -27.93 12.50
N ASN A 366 -2.12 -27.66 11.19
CA ASN A 366 -2.35 -28.73 10.24
C ASN A 366 -1.24 -29.81 10.31
N HIS A 367 -0.08 -29.51 10.91
CA HIS A 367 1.08 -30.39 10.83
C HIS A 367 1.87 -30.60 12.14
N ARG A 368 1.75 -29.73 13.17
CA ARG A 368 2.65 -29.78 14.34
C ARG A 368 2.06 -29.36 15.70
N ILE A 369 0.83 -29.78 16.06
CA ILE A 369 0.33 -29.66 17.45
C ILE A 369 1.26 -30.37 18.45
N ASP A 370 2.01 -31.37 18.00
CA ASP A 370 3.05 -32.10 18.70
C ASP A 370 4.34 -31.30 18.97
N ILE A 371 4.67 -30.23 18.22
CA ILE A 371 5.74 -29.28 18.65
C ILE A 371 5.30 -28.48 19.89
N LEU A 372 3.98 -28.36 20.06
CA LEU A 372 3.33 -27.85 21.26
C LEU A 372 3.09 -28.99 22.30
N SER A 373 3.52 -30.24 22.06
CA SER A 373 3.71 -31.22 23.15
C SER A 373 5.02 -30.90 23.85
N PRO A 374 5.08 -31.07 25.17
CA PRO A 374 5.76 -30.13 26.06
C PRO A 374 7.15 -29.76 25.54
N PRO A 375 7.39 -28.50 25.11
CA PRO A 375 8.74 -28.01 25.21
C PRO A 375 9.14 -28.12 26.70
N PRO A 376 10.41 -28.34 27.03
CA PRO A 376 10.89 -28.29 28.43
C PRO A 376 10.71 -26.90 29.09
N VAL A 377 9.94 -26.00 28.49
CA VAL A 377 9.71 -24.62 28.89
C VAL A 377 8.19 -24.41 28.96
N PRO A 378 7.60 -24.13 30.13
CA PRO A 378 6.20 -23.74 30.21
C PRO A 378 5.97 -22.51 29.32
N LEU A 379 4.89 -22.52 28.52
CA LEU A 379 4.43 -21.32 27.85
C LEU A 379 4.05 -20.32 28.94
N ASP A 380 4.78 -19.22 29.05
CA ASP A 380 4.37 -18.10 29.90
C ASP A 380 3.11 -17.41 29.34
N ASP A 381 2.45 -16.62 30.18
CA ASP A 381 1.23 -15.89 29.83
C ASP A 381 1.42 -14.99 28.59
N ASP A 382 2.64 -14.50 28.36
CA ASP A 382 3.01 -13.68 27.21
C ASP A 382 2.99 -14.47 25.90
N ASN A 383 3.50 -15.72 25.89
CA ASN A 383 3.41 -16.60 24.74
C ASN A 383 1.96 -16.97 24.42
N ILE A 384 1.15 -17.23 25.45
CA ILE A 384 -0.30 -17.49 25.29
C ILE A 384 -1.00 -16.25 24.73
N LYS A 385 -0.68 -15.05 25.25
CA LYS A 385 -1.19 -13.76 24.73
C LYS A 385 -0.85 -13.55 23.27
N HIS A 386 0.36 -13.90 22.87
CA HIS A 386 0.82 -13.74 21.50
C HIS A 386 0.17 -14.75 20.55
N ILE A 387 0.08 -16.02 20.95
CA ILE A 387 -0.72 -17.04 20.24
C ILE A 387 -2.13 -16.51 20.07
N HIS A 388 -2.78 -16.10 21.16
CA HIS A 388 -4.15 -15.63 21.15
C HIS A 388 -4.37 -14.45 20.18
N ASN A 389 -3.53 -13.42 20.25
CA ASN A 389 -3.64 -12.23 19.41
C ASN A 389 -3.40 -12.51 17.91
N ASN A 390 -2.42 -13.34 17.58
CA ASN A 390 -2.15 -13.69 16.18
C ASN A 390 -3.20 -14.66 15.63
N CYS A 391 -3.64 -15.63 16.43
CA CYS A 391 -4.51 -16.70 15.97
C CYS A 391 -5.93 -16.21 15.70
N ILE A 392 -6.51 -15.47 16.65
CA ILE A 392 -7.86 -14.92 16.49
C ILE A 392 -7.86 -13.80 15.46
N GLY A 393 -6.73 -13.09 15.36
CA GLY A 393 -6.51 -12.11 14.35
C GLY A 393 -6.60 -12.64 12.92
N MET A 394 -6.15 -13.88 12.65
CA MET A 394 -6.19 -14.47 11.31
C MET A 394 -7.58 -15.03 10.93
N ILE A 395 -8.30 -15.62 11.89
CA ILE A 395 -9.64 -16.18 11.68
C ILE A 395 -10.60 -15.19 11.03
N LEU A 396 -10.51 -13.91 11.39
CA LEU A 396 -11.41 -12.86 10.91
C LEU A 396 -11.04 -12.27 9.53
N TRP A 397 -9.98 -12.76 8.89
CA TRP A 397 -9.57 -12.32 7.54
C TRP A 397 -9.87 -13.36 6.47
N ASP A 398 -10.00 -14.62 6.85
CA ASP A 398 -10.25 -15.69 5.90
C ASP A 398 -11.72 -15.69 5.49
N LYS A 399 -11.94 -15.65 4.18
CA LYS A 399 -13.27 -15.79 3.57
C LYS A 399 -13.56 -17.23 3.14
N ASP A 400 -12.58 -18.13 3.28
CA ASP A 400 -12.70 -19.52 2.86
C ASP A 400 -13.13 -20.41 4.04
N TYR A 401 -14.13 -21.25 3.80
CA TYR A 401 -14.70 -22.13 4.81
C TYR A 401 -13.66 -23.10 5.39
N ASN A 402 -12.84 -23.69 4.52
CA ASN A 402 -11.90 -24.74 4.90
C ASN A 402 -10.74 -24.15 5.71
N GLN A 403 -10.29 -22.95 5.36
CA GLN A 403 -9.31 -22.19 6.13
C GLN A 403 -9.84 -21.86 7.52
N LEU A 404 -11.04 -21.29 7.60
CA LEU A 404 -11.70 -20.95 8.87
C LEU A 404 -11.91 -22.21 9.75
N ARG A 405 -12.36 -23.31 9.15
CA ARG A 405 -12.53 -24.60 9.84
C ARG A 405 -11.21 -25.15 10.36
N SER A 406 -10.15 -25.10 9.54
CA SER A 406 -8.81 -25.53 9.92
C SER A 406 -8.32 -24.71 11.12
N GLN A 407 -8.45 -23.39 11.07
CA GLN A 407 -8.08 -22.46 12.15
C GLN A 407 -8.97 -22.58 13.40
N PHE A 408 -10.23 -22.96 13.26
CA PHE A 408 -11.07 -23.28 14.41
C PHE A 408 -10.58 -24.55 15.10
N ASN A 409 -10.43 -25.65 14.34
CA ASN A 409 -9.94 -26.93 14.88
C ASN A 409 -8.55 -26.76 15.51
N SER A 410 -7.77 -25.85 14.94
CA SER A 410 -6.48 -25.40 15.45
C SER A 410 -6.55 -24.90 16.87
N LEU A 411 -7.30 -23.84 17.05
CA LEU A 411 -7.46 -23.21 18.34
C LEU A 411 -8.08 -24.19 19.32
N LEU A 412 -9.11 -24.93 18.90
CA LEU A 412 -9.77 -25.91 19.74
C LEU A 412 -8.77 -26.95 20.27
N SER A 413 -7.88 -27.47 19.43
CA SER A 413 -6.85 -28.41 19.85
C SER A 413 -5.84 -27.77 20.81
N ILE A 414 -5.37 -26.55 20.51
CA ILE A 414 -4.45 -25.79 21.37
C ILE A 414 -5.08 -25.57 22.76
N PHE A 415 -6.31 -25.09 22.82
CA PHE A 415 -7.00 -24.81 24.09
C PHE A 415 -7.39 -26.07 24.85
N THR A 416 -7.71 -27.16 24.16
CA THR A 416 -8.00 -28.45 24.80
C THR A 416 -6.73 -29.03 25.43
N LYS A 417 -5.60 -28.90 24.72
CA LYS A 417 -4.31 -29.43 25.14
C LYS A 417 -3.66 -28.63 26.27
N TYR A 418 -3.69 -27.30 26.16
CA TYR A 418 -3.15 -26.38 27.16
C TYR A 418 -4.24 -25.82 28.06
N SER A 419 -5.20 -26.67 28.43
CA SER A 419 -6.41 -26.33 29.17
C SER A 419 -6.17 -25.19 30.16
N HIS A 420 -6.49 -23.97 29.75
CA HIS A 420 -6.39 -22.84 30.65
C HIS A 420 -7.57 -22.97 31.59
N PRO A 421 -7.37 -23.02 32.93
CA PRO A 421 -8.45 -23.33 33.88
C PRO A 421 -9.63 -22.34 33.80
N LEU A 422 -9.41 -21.17 33.18
CA LEU A 422 -10.42 -20.12 33.01
C LEU A 422 -11.18 -20.17 31.67
N ILE A 423 -10.67 -20.86 30.64
CA ILE A 423 -11.35 -20.98 29.34
C ILE A 423 -12.06 -22.33 29.28
N ASN A 424 -13.29 -22.37 29.82
CA ASN A 424 -14.14 -23.55 29.71
C ASN A 424 -14.75 -23.62 28.30
N LEU A 425 -14.09 -24.39 27.42
CA LEU A 425 -14.50 -24.62 26.03
C LEU A 425 -15.91 -25.19 25.91
N ASN A 426 -16.35 -26.03 26.86
CA ASN A 426 -17.70 -26.61 26.84
C ASN A 426 -18.76 -25.52 27.04
N ASN A 427 -18.51 -24.57 27.93
CA ASN A 427 -19.41 -23.44 28.14
C ASN A 427 -19.45 -22.52 26.91
N ILE A 428 -18.32 -22.33 26.23
CA ILE A 428 -18.25 -21.56 24.98
C ILE A 428 -19.06 -22.25 23.88
N ASN A 429 -18.79 -23.53 23.64
CA ASN A 429 -19.52 -24.33 22.65
C ASN A 429 -21.01 -24.32 22.94
N HIS A 430 -21.43 -24.56 24.18
CA HIS A 430 -22.84 -24.55 24.56
C HIS A 430 -23.50 -23.17 24.37
N SER A 431 -22.78 -22.08 24.69
CA SER A 431 -23.28 -20.71 24.48
C SER A 431 -23.48 -20.39 23.01
N ILE A 432 -22.64 -20.90 22.10
CA ILE A 432 -22.75 -20.60 20.67
C ILE A 432 -23.71 -21.55 19.98
N GLU A 433 -23.69 -22.82 20.37
CA GLU A 433 -24.66 -23.80 19.89
C GLU A 433 -26.07 -23.37 20.28
N SER A 434 -26.33 -22.92 21.51
CA SER A 434 -27.66 -22.40 21.88
C SER A 434 -28.09 -21.17 21.07
N LEU A 435 -27.14 -20.37 20.56
CA LEU A 435 -27.42 -19.25 19.65
C LEU A 435 -27.75 -19.71 18.22
N LEU A 436 -27.27 -20.89 17.78
CA LEU A 436 -27.42 -21.40 16.41
C LEU A 436 -28.36 -22.61 16.29
N GLN A 437 -28.70 -23.27 17.40
CA GLN A 437 -29.40 -24.57 17.45
C GLN A 437 -30.83 -24.53 16.90
N GLN A 438 -31.44 -23.37 16.74
CA GLN A 438 -32.82 -23.28 16.25
C GLN A 438 -32.97 -23.42 14.71
N ASN A 439 -31.87 -23.49 13.94
CA ASN A 439 -31.91 -23.64 12.47
C ASN A 439 -31.32 -24.98 11.97
N GLN A 440 -31.12 -25.98 12.84
CA GLN A 440 -30.34 -27.18 12.53
C GLN A 440 -31.01 -28.23 11.62
N SER A 441 -32.28 -28.07 11.23
CA SER A 441 -32.92 -29.04 10.32
C SER A 441 -32.28 -29.08 8.92
N ASP A 442 -31.56 -28.03 8.50
CA ASP A 442 -30.84 -27.95 7.22
C ASP A 442 -29.31 -27.74 7.40
N SER A 443 -28.71 -28.49 8.34
CA SER A 443 -27.31 -28.44 8.80
C SER A 443 -26.18 -28.62 7.76
N SER A 444 -26.44 -28.50 6.46
CA SER A 444 -25.43 -28.66 5.40
C SER A 444 -24.89 -27.37 4.81
N SER A 445 -25.50 -26.20 5.02
CA SER A 445 -24.97 -24.97 4.41
C SER A 445 -23.62 -24.58 5.04
N SER A 446 -22.60 -24.38 4.20
CA SER A 446 -21.26 -23.96 4.62
C SER A 446 -21.27 -22.65 5.41
N GLN A 447 -22.27 -21.81 5.19
CA GLN A 447 -22.43 -20.51 5.82
C GLN A 447 -22.70 -20.59 7.32
N SER A 448 -23.65 -21.43 7.77
CA SER A 448 -23.95 -21.58 9.20
C SER A 448 -22.76 -22.14 9.99
N LYS A 449 -21.95 -22.99 9.35
CA LYS A 449 -20.71 -23.50 9.94
C LYS A 449 -19.64 -22.40 10.04
N MET A 450 -19.55 -21.48 9.07
CA MET A 450 -18.67 -20.30 9.20
C MET A 450 -19.12 -19.42 10.37
N GLU A 451 -20.42 -19.17 10.52
CA GLU A 451 -21.00 -18.36 11.60
C GLU A 451 -20.62 -18.90 12.98
N TYR A 452 -20.71 -20.22 13.16
CA TYR A 452 -20.26 -20.90 14.36
C TYR A 452 -18.76 -20.62 14.65
N TYR A 453 -17.88 -20.79 13.66
CA TYR A 453 -16.44 -20.59 13.86
C TYR A 453 -16.09 -19.14 14.21
N TYR A 454 -16.76 -18.17 13.61
CA TYR A 454 -16.57 -16.77 13.96
C TYR A 454 -17.03 -16.46 15.38
N LEU A 455 -18.26 -16.83 15.74
CA LEU A 455 -18.81 -16.63 17.09
C LEU A 455 -17.99 -17.34 18.17
N TRP A 456 -17.38 -18.48 17.81
CA TRP A 456 -16.48 -19.20 18.68
C TRP A 456 -15.16 -18.51 18.92
N ALA A 457 -14.45 -18.12 17.85
CA ALA A 457 -13.17 -17.42 17.99
C ALA A 457 -13.33 -16.13 18.80
N MET A 458 -14.48 -15.48 18.62
CA MET A 458 -14.91 -14.31 19.37
C MET A 458 -15.13 -14.54 20.86
N GLU A 459 -15.85 -15.58 21.24
CA GLU A 459 -16.16 -15.82 22.64
C GLU A 459 -14.91 -16.25 23.42
N VAL A 460 -14.04 -17.01 22.76
CA VAL A 460 -12.69 -17.28 23.26
C VAL A 460 -11.92 -15.97 23.47
N TYR A 461 -11.97 -15.06 22.47
CA TYR A 461 -11.29 -13.77 22.54
C TYR A 461 -11.77 -12.90 23.70
N TYR A 462 -13.08 -12.75 23.82
CA TYR A 462 -13.72 -11.92 24.83
C TYR A 462 -13.39 -12.42 26.24
N LYS A 463 -13.53 -13.73 26.47
CA LYS A 463 -13.18 -14.32 27.78
C LYS A 463 -11.73 -14.08 28.12
N TYR A 464 -10.81 -14.29 27.18
CA TYR A 464 -9.40 -14.01 27.41
C TYR A 464 -9.14 -12.53 27.73
N TYR A 465 -9.71 -11.60 26.95
CA TYR A 465 -9.51 -10.16 27.17
C TYR A 465 -10.08 -9.69 28.50
N SER A 466 -11.25 -10.20 28.91
CA SER A 466 -11.86 -9.90 30.20
C SER A 466 -11.00 -10.35 31.39
N MET A 467 -10.04 -11.26 31.17
CA MET A 467 -9.10 -11.73 32.19
C MET A 467 -7.82 -10.89 32.25
N THR A 468 -7.46 -10.15 31.20
CA THR A 468 -6.25 -9.31 31.22
C THR A 468 -6.51 -7.97 31.92
N PRO A 469 -5.65 -7.55 32.86
CA PRO A 469 -5.80 -6.26 33.55
C PRO A 469 -5.74 -5.10 32.56
N ALA A 470 -6.63 -4.11 32.73
CA ALA A 470 -6.86 -2.98 31.82
C ALA A 470 -5.62 -2.08 31.58
N SER A 471 -4.53 -2.28 32.32
CA SER A 471 -3.33 -1.42 32.29
C SER A 471 -2.32 -1.72 31.17
N SER A 472 -2.55 -2.70 30.29
CA SER A 472 -1.66 -2.99 29.15
C SER A 472 -2.26 -2.61 27.78
N SER A 473 -2.02 -1.36 27.36
CA SER A 473 -2.05 -0.81 25.97
C SER A 473 -1.32 -1.74 24.96
N PRO A 474 -1.48 -1.70 23.61
CA PRO A 474 -2.21 -0.85 22.65
C PRO A 474 -3.14 -1.70 21.74
N VAL A 475 -3.77 -2.74 22.30
CA VAL A 475 -4.55 -3.74 21.53
C VAL A 475 -5.83 -3.12 20.92
N SER A 476 -6.16 -1.87 21.23
CA SER A 476 -7.43 -1.21 20.87
C SER A 476 -7.68 -1.10 19.36
N LEU A 477 -6.69 -0.78 18.52
CA LEU A 477 -6.93 -0.54 17.09
C LEU A 477 -7.19 -1.84 16.32
N ILE A 478 -6.42 -2.88 16.65
CA ILE A 478 -6.58 -4.23 16.10
C ILE A 478 -7.93 -4.80 16.57
N ILE A 479 -8.26 -4.64 17.86
CA ILE A 479 -9.56 -5.00 18.45
C ILE A 479 -10.71 -4.27 17.75
N GLN A 480 -10.62 -2.96 17.57
CA GLN A 480 -11.64 -2.17 16.89
C GLN A 480 -11.86 -2.68 15.47
N THR A 481 -10.79 -2.94 14.73
CA THR A 481 -10.88 -3.51 13.37
C THR A 481 -11.58 -4.87 13.36
N TYR A 482 -11.30 -5.72 14.35
CA TYR A 482 -11.97 -7.02 14.50
C TYR A 482 -13.45 -6.88 14.84
N HIS A 483 -13.78 -6.02 15.79
CA HIS A 483 -15.16 -5.81 16.19
C HIS A 483 -15.99 -5.20 15.03
N ILE A 484 -15.40 -4.34 14.19
CA ILE A 484 -16.05 -3.81 12.98
C ILE A 484 -16.40 -4.91 11.99
N LYS A 485 -15.43 -5.78 11.67
CA LYS A 485 -15.65 -6.91 10.74
C LYS A 485 -16.71 -7.86 11.24
N LEU A 486 -16.70 -8.13 12.54
CA LEU A 486 -17.74 -8.92 13.15
C LEU A 486 -19.11 -8.28 12.97
N ILE A 487 -19.29 -7.02 13.37
CA ILE A 487 -20.62 -6.42 13.29
C ILE A 487 -21.07 -6.38 11.84
N THR A 488 -20.16 -6.18 10.89
CA THR A 488 -20.48 -6.32 9.46
C THR A 488 -20.99 -7.73 9.12
N PHE A 489 -20.35 -8.76 9.65
CA PHE A 489 -20.79 -10.15 9.48
C PHE A 489 -22.16 -10.41 10.12
N ILE A 490 -22.38 -9.96 11.35
CA ILE A 490 -23.65 -10.09 12.05
C ILE A 490 -24.75 -9.29 11.33
N ASN A 491 -24.46 -8.09 10.85
CA ASN A 491 -25.38 -7.28 10.05
C ASN A 491 -25.85 -8.06 8.81
N ASN A 492 -24.93 -8.74 8.12
CA ASN A 492 -25.27 -9.55 6.95
C ASN A 492 -26.18 -10.74 7.33
N HIS A 493 -25.95 -11.35 8.50
CA HIS A 493 -26.80 -12.43 9.01
C HIS A 493 -28.18 -11.93 9.45
N PHE A 494 -28.25 -10.82 10.18
CA PHE A 494 -29.49 -10.16 10.59
C PHE A 494 -30.34 -9.74 9.39
N TYR A 495 -29.70 -9.15 8.37
CA TYR A 495 -30.40 -8.73 7.15
C TYR A 495 -31.02 -9.92 6.42
N LYS A 496 -30.29 -11.04 6.29
CA LYS A 496 -30.81 -12.27 5.66
C LYS A 496 -31.95 -12.89 6.48
N ASN A 497 -31.85 -12.90 7.80
CA ASN A 497 -32.88 -13.50 8.66
C ASN A 497 -34.15 -12.66 8.72
N ASN A 498 -34.05 -11.32 8.69
CA ASN A 498 -35.22 -10.45 8.71
C ASN A 498 -36.04 -10.50 7.41
N GLN A 499 -35.44 -10.91 6.29
CA GLN A 499 -36.18 -11.19 5.05
C GLN A 499 -37.09 -12.43 5.18
N ASN A 500 -36.78 -13.34 6.12
CA ASN A 500 -37.55 -14.55 6.39
C ASN A 500 -38.37 -14.37 7.68
N ILE A 501 -39.63 -13.93 7.54
CA ILE A 501 -40.56 -13.51 8.61
C ILE A 501 -41.10 -14.69 9.44
N ASN A 502 -40.24 -15.58 9.94
CA ASN A 502 -40.63 -16.66 10.84
C ASN A 502 -40.37 -16.24 12.30
N ASN A 503 -41.36 -16.41 13.18
CA ASN A 503 -41.28 -16.02 14.61
C ASN A 503 -40.07 -16.60 15.36
N GLN A 504 -39.52 -17.74 14.93
CA GLN A 504 -38.32 -18.35 15.51
C GLN A 504 -37.05 -17.50 15.25
N ASN A 505 -36.95 -16.83 14.09
CA ASN A 505 -35.78 -15.98 13.78
C ASN A 505 -35.67 -14.78 14.73
N ASN A 506 -36.80 -14.26 15.22
CA ASN A 506 -36.82 -13.14 16.16
C ASN A 506 -36.21 -13.49 17.52
N GLN A 507 -36.41 -14.73 18.00
CA GLN A 507 -35.83 -15.15 19.29
C GLN A 507 -34.32 -15.30 19.20
N ASN A 508 -33.80 -15.86 18.10
CA ASN A 508 -32.36 -15.95 17.86
C ASN A 508 -31.71 -14.57 17.74
N ASN A 509 -32.31 -13.68 16.96
CA ASN A 509 -31.84 -12.30 16.81
C ASN A 509 -31.80 -11.59 18.18
N ASN A 510 -32.82 -11.76 19.02
CA ASN A 510 -32.82 -11.22 20.38
C ASN A 510 -31.67 -11.76 21.24
N ASN A 511 -31.36 -13.06 21.16
CA ASN A 511 -30.25 -13.64 21.92
C ASN A 511 -28.89 -13.12 21.43
N ILE A 512 -28.71 -12.97 20.11
CA ILE A 512 -27.49 -12.37 19.55
C ILE A 512 -27.38 -10.91 19.98
N CYS A 513 -28.46 -10.13 19.93
CA CYS A 513 -28.49 -8.75 20.41
C CYS A 513 -28.12 -8.65 21.89
N LYS A 514 -28.67 -9.52 22.76
CA LYS A 514 -28.32 -9.55 24.19
C LYS A 514 -26.83 -9.86 24.40
N MET A 515 -26.31 -10.86 23.70
CA MET A 515 -24.89 -11.21 23.76
C MET A 515 -24.01 -10.02 23.33
N LEU A 516 -24.36 -9.33 22.23
CA LEU A 516 -23.60 -8.18 21.77
C LEU A 516 -23.68 -7.00 22.74
N LEU A 517 -24.85 -6.76 23.32
CA LEU A 517 -25.06 -5.72 24.32
C LEU A 517 -24.22 -5.97 25.57
N GLU A 518 -24.20 -7.20 26.06
CA GLU A 518 -23.41 -7.60 27.23
C GLU A 518 -21.90 -7.45 27.00
N ARG A 519 -21.43 -7.73 25.78
CA ARG A 519 -19.98 -7.76 25.48
C ARG A 519 -19.41 -6.43 24.97
N TYR A 520 -20.18 -5.70 24.16
CA TYR A 520 -19.71 -4.52 23.44
C TYR A 520 -20.41 -3.23 23.84
N GLY A 521 -21.54 -3.33 24.54
CA GLY A 521 -22.39 -2.19 24.84
C GLY A 521 -23.12 -1.63 23.61
N PHE A 522 -24.09 -0.76 23.88
CA PHE A 522 -24.92 -0.18 22.83
C PHE A 522 -24.15 0.74 21.90
N ILE A 523 -23.23 1.55 22.43
CA ILE A 523 -22.49 2.55 21.65
C ILE A 523 -21.74 1.89 20.49
N PHE A 524 -21.14 0.73 20.75
CA PHE A 524 -20.43 -0.02 19.74
C PHE A 524 -21.37 -0.57 18.65
N ILE A 525 -22.55 -1.06 19.05
CA ILE A 525 -23.60 -1.52 18.12
C ILE A 525 -24.17 -0.35 17.33
N PHE A 526 -24.42 0.79 17.95
CA PHE A 526 -24.88 2.00 17.28
C PHE A 526 -23.91 2.43 16.18
N LYS A 527 -22.62 2.46 16.50
CA LYS A 527 -21.56 2.91 15.59
C LYS A 527 -21.38 2.02 14.36
N HIS A 528 -21.50 0.70 14.51
CA HIS A 528 -21.12 -0.25 13.46
C HIS A 528 -22.29 -1.10 12.94
N GLY A 529 -23.38 -1.15 13.70
CA GLY A 529 -24.55 -1.97 13.42
C GLY A 529 -25.40 -1.40 12.30
N HIS A 530 -26.11 -2.28 11.60
CA HIS A 530 -27.15 -1.91 10.67
C HIS A 530 -28.42 -1.52 11.43
N LEU A 531 -29.29 -0.73 10.79
CA LEU A 531 -30.52 -0.19 11.39
C LEU A 531 -31.32 -1.19 12.23
N GLU A 532 -31.57 -2.39 11.71
CA GLU A 532 -32.39 -3.39 12.42
C GLU A 532 -31.71 -3.96 13.66
N LEU A 533 -30.39 -4.16 13.62
CA LEU A 533 -29.63 -4.57 14.80
C LEU A 533 -29.70 -3.46 15.87
N VAL A 534 -29.52 -2.21 15.46
CA VAL A 534 -29.60 -1.05 16.37
C VAL A 534 -30.99 -0.91 16.97
N LYS A 535 -32.07 -1.05 16.16
CA LYS A 535 -33.46 -1.04 16.64
C LYS A 535 -33.72 -2.09 17.71
N GLN A 536 -33.36 -3.34 17.44
CA GLN A 536 -33.59 -4.44 18.38
C GLN A 536 -32.74 -4.29 19.64
N SER A 537 -31.48 -3.91 19.51
CA SER A 537 -30.61 -3.62 20.66
C SER A 537 -31.15 -2.46 21.50
N TYR A 538 -31.66 -1.39 20.87
CA TYR A 538 -32.25 -0.25 21.54
C TYR A 538 -33.52 -0.65 22.33
N GLN A 539 -34.39 -1.47 21.72
CA GLN A 539 -35.58 -2.02 22.37
C GLN A 539 -35.23 -2.89 23.60
N LEU A 540 -34.20 -3.73 23.48
CA LEU A 540 -33.78 -4.63 24.57
C LEU A 540 -33.20 -3.90 25.78
N ILE A 541 -32.64 -2.71 25.59
CA ILE A 541 -32.15 -1.86 26.70
C ILE A 541 -33.31 -1.14 27.41
N GLY A 542 -34.52 -1.19 26.84
CA GLY A 542 -35.72 -0.59 27.44
C GLY A 542 -35.85 0.91 27.19
N GLY A 543 -35.08 1.48 26.27
CA GLY A 543 -35.26 2.83 25.71
C GLY A 543 -35.13 4.04 26.67
N ARG A 544 -35.19 3.89 28.00
CA ARG A 544 -35.41 5.04 28.90
C ARG A 544 -34.40 5.24 30.04
N ASP A 545 -33.83 4.19 30.67
CA ASP A 545 -33.17 4.40 31.98
C ASP A 545 -31.68 4.00 32.12
N LYS A 546 -31.02 3.45 31.09
CA LYS A 546 -29.66 2.88 31.26
C LYS A 546 -28.57 3.32 30.30
N ILE A 547 -28.91 4.03 29.23
CA ILE A 547 -27.88 4.60 28.37
C ILE A 547 -27.54 5.96 29.00
N GLN A 548 -26.36 6.09 29.61
CA GLN A 548 -25.83 7.41 29.93
C GLN A 548 -25.59 8.12 28.59
N PHE A 549 -26.63 8.77 28.06
CA PHE A 549 -26.60 9.38 26.73
C PHE A 549 -25.45 10.37 26.58
N GLY A 550 -24.96 10.95 27.69
CA GLY A 550 -23.73 11.74 27.73
C GLY A 550 -22.54 11.07 27.02
N GLU A 551 -22.39 9.74 27.12
CA GLU A 551 -21.32 9.01 26.43
C GLU A 551 -21.51 8.92 24.90
N ILE A 552 -22.76 8.95 24.41
CA ILE A 552 -23.06 8.98 22.95
C ILE A 552 -22.74 10.37 22.36
N TYR A 553 -22.93 11.43 23.15
CA TYR A 553 -22.57 12.80 22.76
C TYR A 553 -21.06 13.07 22.81
N CYS A 554 -20.28 12.33 23.61
CA CYS A 554 -18.85 12.63 23.79
C CYS A 554 -17.94 12.10 22.66
N ASP A 555 -18.40 11.14 21.86
CA ASP A 555 -17.58 10.55 20.80
C ASP A 555 -18.28 10.65 19.45
N PHE A 556 -18.50 11.90 19.03
CA PHE A 556 -19.04 12.15 17.71
C PHE A 556 -18.19 11.42 16.66
N GLU A 557 -16.84 11.33 16.84
CA GLU A 557 -15.81 10.86 15.84
C GLU A 557 -16.14 9.51 15.22
N GLN A 558 -17.04 8.83 15.89
CA GLN A 558 -17.34 7.45 15.74
C GLN A 558 -18.82 7.23 15.39
N TRP A 559 -19.52 8.22 14.83
CA TRP A 559 -20.91 8.03 14.39
C TRP A 559 -21.05 7.06 13.20
N PRO A 560 -22.17 6.30 13.14
CA PRO A 560 -22.39 5.34 12.07
C PRO A 560 -22.44 5.98 10.70
N LYS A 561 -21.88 5.29 9.70
CA LYS A 561 -21.90 5.71 8.30
C LYS A 561 -23.30 5.66 7.67
N ASP A 562 -24.18 4.81 8.20
CA ASP A 562 -25.56 4.67 7.72
C ASP A 562 -26.44 5.76 8.33
N ILE A 563 -26.89 6.69 7.48
CA ILE A 563 -27.82 7.76 7.86
C ILE A 563 -29.11 7.23 8.50
N SER A 564 -29.57 6.04 8.10
CA SER A 564 -30.82 5.47 8.62
C SER A 564 -30.71 5.15 10.10
N VAL A 565 -29.54 4.67 10.54
CA VAL A 565 -29.24 4.43 11.96
C VAL A 565 -29.26 5.74 12.74
N VAL A 566 -28.63 6.78 12.19
CA VAL A 566 -28.61 8.13 12.78
C VAL A 566 -30.03 8.67 12.93
N ARG A 567 -30.83 8.61 11.86
CA ARG A 567 -32.24 9.05 11.86
C ARG A 567 -33.06 8.34 12.93
N PHE A 568 -32.95 7.00 12.99
CA PHE A 568 -33.66 6.21 13.98
C PHE A 568 -33.32 6.64 15.41
N ILE A 569 -32.03 6.82 15.70
CA ILE A 569 -31.58 7.20 17.03
C ILE A 569 -32.05 8.61 17.38
N ILE A 570 -31.91 9.57 16.48
CA ILE A 570 -32.44 10.93 16.70
C ILE A 570 -33.96 10.87 16.95
N GLN A 571 -34.74 10.13 16.15
CA GLN A 571 -36.20 10.05 16.33
C GLN A 571 -36.65 9.37 17.62
N ASN A 572 -35.84 8.47 18.18
CA ASN A 572 -36.23 7.66 19.34
C ASN A 572 -35.56 8.11 20.64
N MET A 573 -34.62 9.05 20.60
CA MET A 573 -34.04 9.60 21.83
C MET A 573 -35.13 10.31 22.65
N PRO A 574 -35.31 9.98 23.94
CA PRO A 574 -36.19 10.73 24.82
C PRO A 574 -35.55 12.10 25.09
N PHE A 575 -35.97 13.11 24.32
CA PHE A 575 -35.52 14.49 24.48
C PHE A 575 -36.27 15.17 25.62
N GLU A 576 -35.95 14.79 26.87
CA GLU A 576 -36.34 15.56 28.06
C GLU A 576 -35.21 16.48 28.54
N LEU A 577 -34.26 16.82 27.67
CA LEU A 577 -33.13 17.69 28.01
C LEU A 577 -33.48 19.16 27.74
N HIS A 578 -33.62 19.93 28.81
CA HIS A 578 -33.86 21.38 28.80
C HIS A 578 -32.81 22.27 28.09
N ASN A 579 -31.82 21.71 27.37
CA ASN A 579 -30.83 22.40 26.51
C ASN A 579 -30.78 21.76 25.11
N PHE A 580 -31.93 21.67 24.43
CA PHE A 580 -32.03 21.03 23.12
C PHE A 580 -31.27 21.80 22.03
N GLU A 581 -31.41 23.13 22.00
CA GLU A 581 -30.78 24.01 21.00
C GLU A 581 -29.25 23.94 21.02
N GLU A 582 -28.61 24.02 22.21
CA GLU A 582 -27.14 23.94 22.33
C GLU A 582 -26.58 22.60 21.82
N LYS A 583 -27.29 21.49 22.06
CA LYS A 583 -26.83 20.15 21.68
C LYS A 583 -27.07 19.86 20.21
N GLU A 584 -28.16 20.34 19.63
CA GLU A 584 -28.40 20.26 18.18
C GLU A 584 -27.37 21.09 17.41
N ASN A 585 -27.08 22.30 17.88
CA ASN A 585 -26.02 23.14 17.32
C ASN A 585 -24.65 22.46 17.39
N TYR A 586 -24.30 21.91 18.56
CA TYR A 586 -23.05 21.16 18.71
C TYR A 586 -23.00 19.95 17.76
N LEU A 587 -24.07 19.16 17.68
CA LEU A 587 -24.17 18.02 16.77
C LEU A 587 -24.04 18.45 15.31
N LEU A 588 -24.76 19.50 14.89
CA LEU A 588 -24.71 20.04 13.54
C LEU A 588 -23.28 20.47 13.19
N ASN A 589 -22.63 21.23 14.07
CA ASN A 589 -21.25 21.68 13.91
C ASN A 589 -20.27 20.50 13.81
N GLN A 590 -20.44 19.45 14.62
CA GLN A 590 -19.61 18.24 14.53
C GLN A 590 -19.82 17.47 13.22
N MET A 591 -21.05 17.42 12.69
CA MET A 591 -21.35 16.78 11.41
C MET A 591 -20.81 17.60 10.23
N ILE A 592 -20.87 18.93 10.30
CA ILE A 592 -20.26 19.84 9.32
C ILE A 592 -18.74 19.70 9.32
N LYS A 593 -18.08 19.72 10.49
CA LYS A 593 -16.63 19.53 10.64
C LYS A 593 -16.11 18.24 10.01
N ARG A 594 -16.99 17.30 9.66
CA ARG A 594 -16.64 15.97 9.13
C ARG A 594 -17.29 15.64 7.82
N GLU A 595 -17.90 16.63 7.19
CA GLU A 595 -18.47 16.47 5.87
C GLU A 595 -19.57 15.39 5.82
N ARG A 596 -20.30 15.19 6.92
CA ARG A 596 -21.45 14.27 7.01
C ARG A 596 -22.73 14.97 6.54
N TRP A 597 -22.74 15.40 5.28
CA TRP A 597 -23.83 16.21 4.70
C TRP A 597 -25.17 15.49 4.65
N ASP A 598 -25.15 14.16 4.57
CA ASP A 598 -26.33 13.31 4.70
C ASP A 598 -27.04 13.54 6.05
N VAL A 599 -26.26 13.69 7.12
CA VAL A 599 -26.74 13.96 8.47
C VAL A 599 -27.10 15.44 8.63
N VAL A 600 -26.26 16.35 8.14
CA VAL A 600 -26.53 17.81 8.17
C VAL A 600 -27.85 18.13 7.48
N ALA A 601 -28.08 17.60 6.28
CA ALA A 601 -29.33 17.81 5.54
C ALA A 601 -30.53 17.25 6.29
N TYR A 602 -30.39 16.08 6.92
CA TYR A 602 -31.46 15.52 7.75
C TYR A 602 -31.75 16.38 8.98
N LEU A 603 -30.72 16.82 9.69
CA LEU A 603 -30.87 17.68 10.88
C LEU A 603 -31.59 18.96 10.51
N LEU A 604 -31.15 19.66 9.45
CA LEU A 604 -31.76 20.89 8.95
C LEU A 604 -33.20 20.70 8.44
N ASP A 605 -33.54 19.53 7.91
CA ASP A 605 -34.92 19.22 7.49
C ASP A 605 -35.83 18.98 8.70
N THR A 606 -35.30 18.38 9.77
CA THR A 606 -36.07 18.09 10.99
C THR A 606 -36.22 19.25 11.95
N THR A 607 -35.36 20.27 11.85
CA THR A 607 -35.27 21.37 12.81
C THR A 607 -35.71 22.67 12.12
N GLN A 608 -36.90 23.15 12.45
CA GLN A 608 -37.44 24.37 11.84
C GLN A 608 -36.80 25.66 12.39
N GLN A 609 -35.99 25.57 13.45
CA GLN A 609 -35.34 26.68 14.14
C GLN A 609 -33.98 26.21 14.66
N ILE A 610 -32.92 26.33 13.86
CA ILE A 610 -31.54 26.22 14.35
C ILE A 610 -30.92 27.61 14.28
N ASP A 611 -30.75 28.24 15.45
CA ASP A 611 -29.85 29.37 15.60
C ASP A 611 -28.44 28.82 15.78
N ILE A 612 -27.60 28.88 14.75
CA ILE A 612 -26.22 28.39 14.86
C ILE A 612 -25.41 29.35 15.74
N ILE A 613 -25.28 29.00 17.02
CA ILE A 613 -24.47 29.71 18.00
C ILE A 613 -23.12 28.99 18.11
N ASP A 614 -22.04 29.61 17.61
CA ASP A 614 -20.96 30.20 18.42
C ASP A 614 -19.83 30.67 17.48
N HIS A 615 -19.54 31.97 17.46
CA HIS A 615 -18.55 32.60 16.56
C HIS A 615 -17.13 32.58 17.10
N ASP A 616 -16.93 32.20 18.37
CA ASP A 616 -15.70 32.51 19.10
C ASP A 616 -14.54 31.52 18.87
N ASP A 617 -14.79 30.35 18.26
CA ASP A 617 -13.77 29.30 18.04
C ASP A 617 -13.36 29.10 16.56
N LEU A 618 -13.88 29.92 15.63
CA LEU A 618 -13.46 29.92 14.21
C LEU A 618 -12.34 30.94 14.00
N ASP A 619 -11.13 30.56 14.40
CA ASP A 619 -9.91 31.30 14.06
C ASP A 619 -9.81 31.50 12.53
N GLN A 620 -9.43 32.71 12.12
CA GLN A 620 -9.44 33.21 10.73
C GLN A 620 -8.39 32.57 9.78
N ASP A 621 -8.14 31.27 9.89
CA ASP A 621 -7.14 30.59 9.08
C ASP A 621 -7.65 30.29 7.66
N LEU A 622 -6.77 30.51 6.66
CA LEU A 622 -7.02 30.27 5.23
C LEU A 622 -7.46 28.83 4.90
N ASP A 623 -7.16 27.85 5.77
CA ASP A 623 -7.60 26.45 5.62
C ASP A 623 -9.13 26.32 5.75
N ASP A 624 -9.82 27.28 6.39
CA ASP A 624 -11.27 27.26 6.53
C ASP A 624 -11.98 27.72 5.26
N LEU A 625 -11.34 28.49 4.38
CA LEU A 625 -11.92 28.90 3.11
C LEU A 625 -12.08 27.72 2.14
N ASP A 626 -11.12 26.78 2.11
CA ASP A 626 -11.21 25.58 1.28
C ASP A 626 -12.26 24.59 1.81
N LYS A 627 -12.43 24.50 3.13
CA LYS A 627 -13.54 23.77 3.75
C LYS A 627 -14.88 24.43 3.42
N LEU A 628 -14.96 25.75 3.49
CA LEU A 628 -16.15 26.54 3.15
C LEU A 628 -16.53 26.37 1.68
N MET A 629 -15.56 26.42 0.76
CA MET A 629 -15.80 26.13 -0.67
C MET A 629 -16.28 24.69 -0.90
N THR A 630 -15.73 23.73 -0.16
CA THR A 630 -16.14 22.32 -0.22
C THR A 630 -17.58 22.15 0.28
N LEU A 631 -17.92 22.82 1.39
CA LEU A 631 -19.26 22.94 1.96
C LEU A 631 -20.25 23.56 0.95
N VAL A 632 -19.94 24.72 0.36
CA VAL A 632 -20.82 25.35 -0.65
C VAL A 632 -21.02 24.44 -1.86
N LYS A 633 -19.96 23.80 -2.34
CA LYS A 633 -20.03 22.84 -3.45
C LYS A 633 -20.92 21.64 -3.11
N GLN A 634 -20.81 21.11 -1.90
CA GLN A 634 -21.62 19.99 -1.45
C GLN A 634 -23.08 20.40 -1.27
N ILE A 635 -23.37 21.56 -0.66
CA ILE A 635 -24.73 22.14 -0.58
C ILE A 635 -25.37 22.20 -1.97
N LEU A 636 -24.65 22.72 -2.97
CA LEU A 636 -25.16 22.82 -4.34
C LEU A 636 -25.39 21.46 -4.99
N ASN A 637 -24.53 20.47 -4.72
CA ASN A 637 -24.70 19.12 -5.25
C ASN A 637 -25.90 18.38 -4.64
N PHE A 638 -26.35 18.74 -3.42
CA PHE A 638 -27.53 18.14 -2.79
C PHE A 638 -28.87 18.73 -3.28
N GLY A 639 -28.83 19.80 -4.10
CA GLY A 639 -29.89 20.18 -5.03
C GLY A 639 -31.27 20.57 -4.48
N ILE A 640 -31.57 20.52 -3.17
CA ILE A 640 -32.98 20.58 -2.70
C ILE A 640 -33.28 21.52 -1.52
N ILE A 641 -32.34 22.03 -0.73
CA ILE A 641 -32.70 22.85 0.46
C ILE A 641 -31.96 24.19 0.45
N ILE A 642 -32.34 25.11 -0.45
CA ILE A 642 -31.40 26.11 -1.00
C ILE A 642 -31.53 27.56 -0.50
N SER A 643 -32.56 27.99 0.25
CA SER A 643 -32.56 29.36 0.81
C SER A 643 -32.30 29.42 2.30
N ILE A 644 -32.97 28.58 3.10
CA ILE A 644 -32.86 28.62 4.56
C ILE A 644 -31.49 28.09 5.02
N SER A 645 -30.97 27.01 4.42
CA SER A 645 -29.72 26.38 4.87
C SER A 645 -28.48 27.24 4.61
N PHE A 646 -28.39 27.92 3.46
CA PHE A 646 -27.21 28.72 3.16
C PHE A 646 -27.20 30.03 3.92
N ALA A 647 -28.36 30.68 4.15
CA ALA A 647 -28.39 31.87 4.99
C ALA A 647 -27.92 31.54 6.42
N THR A 648 -28.41 30.45 7.01
CA THR A 648 -27.99 30.01 8.36
C THR A 648 -26.51 29.61 8.40
N VAL A 649 -26.03 28.87 7.39
CA VAL A 649 -24.60 28.50 7.28
C VAL A 649 -23.73 29.73 7.01
N ALA A 650 -24.16 30.66 6.16
CA ALA A 650 -23.47 31.90 5.86
C ALA A 650 -23.36 32.79 7.10
N ASP A 651 -24.41 32.81 7.92
CA ASP A 651 -24.42 33.51 9.20
C ASP A 651 -23.47 32.84 10.20
N ALA A 652 -23.53 31.51 10.34
CA ALA A 652 -22.63 30.74 11.21
C ALA A 652 -21.14 30.91 10.89
N TYR A 653 -20.80 30.96 9.60
CA TYR A 653 -19.41 31.12 9.14
C TYR A 653 -19.00 32.58 8.97
N GLY A 654 -19.85 33.55 9.33
CA GLY A 654 -19.54 34.96 9.22
C GLY A 654 -19.32 35.39 7.77
N ILE A 655 -19.93 34.70 6.80
CA ILE A 655 -19.84 35.01 5.36
C ILE A 655 -20.44 36.39 5.06
N LYS A 656 -21.32 36.91 5.92
CA LYS A 656 -21.75 38.32 5.93
C LYS A 656 -20.58 39.31 6.11
N CYS A 657 -19.39 38.85 6.50
CA CYS A 657 -18.16 39.63 6.39
C CYS A 657 -17.76 39.77 4.91
N ASN A 658 -17.81 41.01 4.43
CA ASN A 658 -17.46 41.39 3.05
C ASN A 658 -16.15 40.77 2.54
N ALA A 659 -15.15 40.63 3.42
CA ALA A 659 -13.87 40.03 3.07
C ALA A 659 -13.98 38.53 2.76
N VAL A 660 -14.72 37.77 3.58
CA VAL A 660 -14.90 36.31 3.42
C VAL A 660 -15.74 36.02 2.18
N PHE A 661 -16.84 36.75 1.97
CA PHE A 661 -17.68 36.61 0.78
C PHE A 661 -16.89 36.87 -0.52
N LYS A 662 -16.06 37.92 -0.54
CA LYS A 662 -15.20 38.21 -1.69
C LYS A 662 -14.17 37.10 -1.93
N GLN A 663 -13.51 36.61 -0.88
CA GLN A 663 -12.56 35.51 -1.00
C GLN A 663 -13.19 34.23 -1.55
N LEU A 664 -14.44 33.92 -1.16
CA LEU A 664 -15.19 32.79 -1.72
C LEU A 664 -15.43 32.96 -3.22
N ILE A 665 -15.87 34.14 -3.66
CA ILE A 665 -16.08 34.44 -5.08
C ILE A 665 -14.76 34.31 -5.84
N ASP A 666 -13.68 34.92 -5.35
CA ASP A 666 -12.37 34.88 -6.00
C ASP A 666 -11.83 33.44 -6.10
N ARG A 667 -12.08 32.61 -5.08
CA ARG A 667 -11.73 31.19 -5.08
C ARG A 667 -12.58 30.39 -6.07
N ALA A 668 -13.90 30.64 -6.13
CA ALA A 668 -14.80 30.02 -7.08
C ALA A 668 -14.43 30.37 -8.54
N VAL A 669 -14.05 31.63 -8.80
CA VAL A 669 -13.53 32.10 -10.10
C VAL A 669 -12.22 31.40 -10.44
N LYS A 670 -11.26 31.38 -9.51
CA LYS A 670 -9.95 30.71 -9.70
C LYS A 670 -10.09 29.21 -9.99
N THR A 671 -11.10 28.56 -9.40
CA THR A 671 -11.37 27.12 -9.57
C THR A 671 -12.42 26.81 -10.64
N ARG A 672 -12.90 27.82 -11.37
CA ARG A 672 -13.89 27.74 -12.46
C ARG A 672 -15.19 27.05 -12.08
N GLN A 673 -15.71 27.35 -10.90
CA GLN A 673 -16.95 26.76 -10.37
C GLN A 673 -18.16 27.66 -10.68
N ALA A 674 -18.59 27.71 -11.94
CA ALA A 674 -19.65 28.63 -12.40
C ALA A 674 -20.97 28.51 -11.62
N SER A 675 -21.36 27.30 -11.22
CA SER A 675 -22.58 27.08 -10.42
C SER A 675 -22.51 27.75 -9.04
N ILE A 676 -21.34 27.73 -8.40
CA ILE A 676 -21.10 28.43 -7.13
C ILE A 676 -21.16 29.94 -7.32
N ILE A 677 -20.53 30.44 -8.39
CA ILE A 677 -20.55 31.88 -8.69
C ILE A 677 -21.99 32.38 -8.90
N CYS A 678 -22.78 31.66 -9.70
CA CYS A 678 -24.18 32.01 -9.96
C CYS A 678 -25.01 31.97 -8.68
N PHE A 679 -24.79 30.96 -7.83
CA PHE A 679 -25.45 30.85 -6.55
C PHE A 679 -25.11 32.02 -5.62
N LEU A 680 -23.82 32.33 -5.44
CA LEU A 680 -23.37 33.46 -4.62
C LEU A 680 -23.91 34.79 -5.17
N TYR A 681 -24.00 34.94 -6.48
CA TYR A 681 -24.57 36.13 -7.12
C TYR A 681 -26.06 36.31 -6.85
N ASN A 682 -26.85 35.23 -6.98
CA ASN A 682 -28.27 35.27 -6.64
C ASN A 682 -28.48 35.54 -5.15
N TYR A 683 -27.67 34.90 -4.29
CA TYR A 683 -27.68 35.17 -2.86
C TYR A 683 -27.39 36.65 -2.56
N PHE A 684 -26.38 37.24 -3.20
CA PHE A 684 -26.08 38.67 -3.07
C PHE A 684 -27.28 39.53 -3.49
N LYS A 685 -27.92 39.24 -4.64
CA LYS A 685 -29.08 39.99 -5.13
C LYS A 685 -30.28 39.93 -4.17
N ASP A 686 -30.58 38.74 -3.66
CA ASP A 686 -31.71 38.52 -2.75
C ASP A 686 -31.53 39.29 -1.42
N HIS A 687 -30.28 39.50 -1.00
CA HIS A 687 -29.95 40.20 0.24
C HIS A 687 -29.70 41.70 0.04
N GLN A 688 -29.34 42.14 -1.17
CA GLN A 688 -29.09 43.55 -1.48
C GLN A 688 -30.32 44.46 -1.26
N SER A 689 -31.54 43.93 -1.34
CA SER A 689 -32.77 44.71 -1.09
C SER A 689 -33.07 44.94 0.39
N HIS A 690 -32.42 44.23 1.32
CA HIS A 690 -32.73 44.28 2.75
C HIS A 690 -31.86 45.35 3.44
N GLN A 691 -32.48 46.41 3.98
CA GLN A 691 -31.77 47.56 4.58
C GLN A 691 -30.82 47.20 5.75
N ASN A 692 -31.08 46.08 6.43
CA ASN A 692 -30.26 45.60 7.55
C ASN A 692 -29.16 44.63 7.13
N ASP A 693 -29.08 44.26 5.86
CA ASP A 693 -28.09 43.34 5.35
C ASP A 693 -26.79 44.08 4.98
N PRO A 694 -25.60 43.54 5.29
CA PRO A 694 -24.32 44.15 4.93
C PRO A 694 -24.20 44.46 3.43
N PHE A 695 -24.87 43.72 2.54
CA PHE A 695 -24.78 43.95 1.09
C PHE A 695 -25.54 45.19 0.59
N TYR A 696 -26.44 45.78 1.38
CA TYR A 696 -27.32 46.88 0.95
C TYR A 696 -26.57 48.09 0.36
N LEU A 697 -25.41 48.45 0.92
CA LEU A 697 -24.63 49.61 0.49
C LEU A 697 -23.57 49.30 -0.58
N HIS A 698 -23.37 48.03 -0.91
CA HIS A 698 -22.30 47.63 -1.82
C HIS A 698 -22.81 47.48 -3.25
N LYS A 699 -21.99 47.95 -4.19
CA LYS A 699 -22.22 47.75 -5.61
C LYS A 699 -21.88 46.31 -6.00
N VAL A 700 -22.62 45.74 -6.95
CA VAL A 700 -22.40 44.37 -7.45
C VAL A 700 -20.96 44.18 -7.93
N GLU A 701 -20.40 45.20 -8.59
CA GLU A 701 -19.06 45.23 -9.16
C GLU A 701 -17.97 45.08 -8.10
N THR A 702 -18.23 45.46 -6.84
CA THR A 702 -17.28 45.28 -5.73
C THR A 702 -16.94 43.80 -5.52
N TYR A 703 -17.90 42.90 -5.76
CA TYR A 703 -17.71 41.47 -5.54
C TYR A 703 -17.54 40.71 -6.85
N PHE A 704 -18.35 41.04 -7.86
CA PHE A 704 -18.54 40.22 -9.06
C PHE A 704 -17.88 40.77 -10.32
N ALA A 705 -16.90 41.68 -10.23
CA ALA A 705 -16.04 42.04 -11.37
C ALA A 705 -15.14 40.86 -11.78
N ILE A 706 -15.73 39.87 -12.46
CA ILE A 706 -15.08 38.59 -12.77
C ILE A 706 -14.29 38.72 -14.07
N HIS A 707 -12.97 38.57 -13.95
CA HIS A 707 -12.08 38.52 -15.11
C HIS A 707 -12.21 37.18 -15.83
N ILE A 708 -12.64 37.20 -17.09
CA ILE A 708 -12.86 35.99 -17.91
C ILE A 708 -11.76 35.74 -18.95
N ASP A 709 -10.69 36.53 -18.93
CA ASP A 709 -9.55 36.43 -19.85
C ASP A 709 -8.99 35.01 -19.98
N HIS A 710 -8.62 34.39 -18.84
CA HIS A 710 -8.07 33.04 -18.83
C HIS A 710 -9.05 31.98 -19.35
N ALA A 711 -10.34 32.11 -19.04
CA ALA A 711 -11.35 31.16 -19.51
C ALA A 711 -11.51 31.23 -21.04
N ILE A 712 -11.47 32.43 -21.61
CA ILE A 712 -11.50 32.64 -23.06
C ILE A 712 -10.23 32.08 -23.72
N GLN A 713 -9.05 32.39 -23.16
CA GLN A 713 -7.76 31.94 -23.71
C GLN A 713 -7.62 30.41 -23.74
N GLU A 714 -8.24 29.71 -22.80
CA GLU A 714 -8.26 28.25 -22.73
C GLU A 714 -9.48 27.60 -23.41
N PHE A 715 -10.37 28.40 -24.01
CA PHE A 715 -11.62 27.93 -24.63
C PHE A 715 -12.53 27.13 -23.68
N ASP A 716 -12.68 27.59 -22.43
CA ASP A 716 -13.57 26.99 -21.44
C ASP A 716 -15.03 27.42 -21.68
N ILE A 717 -15.61 26.94 -22.79
CA ILE A 717 -16.92 27.39 -23.29
C ILE A 717 -18.04 27.07 -22.30
N ASP A 718 -18.02 25.90 -21.65
CA ASP A 718 -19.06 25.53 -20.68
C ASP A 718 -19.10 26.49 -19.49
N TYR A 719 -17.94 26.89 -18.97
CA TYR A 719 -17.84 27.88 -17.90
C TYR A 719 -18.37 29.25 -18.35
N LEU A 720 -17.97 29.68 -19.55
CA LEU A 720 -18.37 30.98 -20.12
C LEU A 720 -19.88 31.03 -20.42
N ASP A 721 -20.46 29.97 -20.96
CA ASP A 721 -21.88 29.89 -21.27
C ASP A 721 -22.75 30.01 -20.02
N ILE A 722 -22.29 29.48 -18.88
CA ILE A 722 -23.00 29.63 -17.61
C ILE A 722 -22.90 31.07 -17.10
N LEU A 723 -21.71 31.68 -17.14
CA LEU A 723 -21.51 33.05 -16.68
C LEU A 723 -22.21 34.08 -17.57
N LEU A 724 -22.26 33.87 -18.89
CA LEU A 724 -22.90 34.79 -19.84
C LEU A 724 -24.43 34.74 -19.80
N LYS A 725 -25.01 33.67 -19.24
CA LYS A 725 -26.45 33.57 -19.00
C LYS A 725 -26.91 34.34 -17.75
N THR A 726 -25.97 34.87 -16.97
CA THR A 726 -26.31 35.70 -15.81
C THR A 726 -26.03 37.17 -16.10
N ASP A 727 -26.75 38.07 -15.44
CA ASP A 727 -26.53 39.52 -15.57
C ASP A 727 -25.32 40.01 -14.74
N MET A 728 -24.32 39.16 -14.55
CA MET A 728 -23.13 39.46 -13.73
C MET A 728 -22.17 40.39 -14.50
N PRO A 729 -21.50 41.33 -13.82
CA PRO A 729 -20.52 42.18 -14.48
C PRO A 729 -19.24 41.40 -14.81
N LEU A 730 -19.07 41.01 -16.07
CA LEU A 730 -17.88 40.31 -16.54
C LEU A 730 -16.84 41.30 -17.07
N VAL A 731 -15.55 40.99 -16.95
CA VAL A 731 -14.45 41.86 -17.36
C VAL A 731 -13.48 41.12 -18.26
N ILE A 732 -13.14 41.73 -19.40
CA ILE A 732 -12.01 41.32 -20.26
C ILE A 732 -11.01 42.47 -20.24
N GLN A 733 -9.83 42.22 -19.65
CA GLN A 733 -8.79 43.23 -19.50
C GLN A 733 -7.63 43.03 -20.47
N ASP A 734 -7.34 41.78 -20.87
CA ASP A 734 -6.20 41.47 -21.71
C ASP A 734 -6.53 41.69 -23.20
N PHE A 735 -5.63 42.40 -23.88
CA PHE A 735 -5.70 42.68 -25.31
C PHE A 735 -5.62 41.40 -26.15
N GLU A 736 -4.80 40.44 -25.73
CA GLU A 736 -4.67 39.19 -26.45
C GLU A 736 -5.98 38.39 -26.39
N THR A 737 -6.73 38.49 -25.30
CA THR A 737 -8.08 37.91 -25.21
C THR A 737 -9.00 38.48 -26.28
N TRP A 738 -9.04 39.80 -26.47
CA TRP A 738 -9.85 40.42 -27.53
C TRP A 738 -9.39 39.99 -28.93
N ARG A 739 -8.09 39.78 -29.15
CA ARG A 739 -7.56 39.23 -30.40
C ARG A 739 -8.04 37.80 -30.64
N ILE A 740 -7.99 36.94 -29.61
CA ILE A 740 -8.49 35.56 -29.64
C ILE A 740 -10.00 35.53 -29.92
N VAL A 741 -10.77 36.40 -29.27
CA VAL A 741 -12.22 36.55 -29.52
C VAL A 741 -12.50 36.89 -30.99
N GLY A 742 -11.73 37.79 -31.60
CA GLY A 742 -11.89 38.11 -33.02
C GLY A 742 -11.48 36.94 -33.93
N LEU A 743 -10.39 36.26 -33.57
CA LEU A 743 -9.82 35.17 -34.35
C LEU A 743 -10.73 33.94 -34.40
N TYR A 744 -11.41 33.61 -33.29
CA TYR A 744 -12.17 32.35 -33.15
C TYR A 744 -13.66 32.54 -32.85
N GLY A 745 -14.08 33.69 -32.32
CA GLY A 745 -15.46 33.93 -31.89
C GLY A 745 -16.45 34.07 -33.06
N SER A 746 -17.71 33.68 -32.83
CA SER A 746 -18.80 33.96 -33.76
C SER A 746 -19.27 35.41 -33.61
N GLN A 747 -20.00 35.94 -34.61
CA GLN A 747 -20.63 37.27 -34.50
C GLN A 747 -21.50 37.40 -33.24
N GLU A 748 -22.27 36.36 -32.91
CA GLU A 748 -23.12 36.34 -31.72
C GLU A 748 -22.28 36.41 -30.44
N TRP A 749 -21.21 35.62 -30.36
CA TRP A 749 -20.35 35.61 -29.18
C TRP A 749 -19.61 36.94 -28.99
N VAL A 750 -19.15 37.56 -30.08
CA VAL A 750 -18.57 38.91 -30.08
C VAL A 750 -19.59 39.93 -29.59
N HIS A 751 -20.83 39.87 -30.07
CA HIS A 751 -21.91 40.75 -29.61
C HIS A 751 -22.18 40.58 -28.11
N THR A 752 -22.31 39.34 -27.65
CA THR A 752 -22.55 39.02 -26.24
C THR A 752 -21.42 39.55 -25.37
N LEU A 753 -20.15 39.25 -25.68
CA LEU A 753 -19.02 39.74 -24.88
C LEU A 753 -18.95 41.27 -24.85
N LEU A 754 -19.16 41.95 -25.98
CA LEU A 754 -19.18 43.42 -26.02
C LEU A 754 -20.34 44.04 -25.25
N THR A 755 -21.45 43.31 -25.08
CA THR A 755 -22.63 43.77 -24.32
C THR A 755 -22.44 43.61 -22.82
N TYR A 756 -21.89 42.47 -22.38
CA TYR A 756 -21.75 42.12 -20.95
C TYR A 756 -20.45 42.59 -20.31
N THR A 757 -19.39 42.76 -21.11
CA THR A 757 -18.12 43.29 -20.63
C THR A 757 -18.08 44.79 -20.91
N ALA A 758 -18.81 45.56 -20.10
CA ALA A 758 -18.77 47.01 -20.19
C ALA A 758 -17.30 47.45 -20.12
N PRO A 759 -16.77 48.18 -21.12
CA PRO A 759 -15.40 48.67 -21.07
C PRO A 759 -15.31 49.70 -19.95
N GLY A 760 -14.97 49.24 -18.75
CA GLY A 760 -14.73 50.07 -17.59
C GLY A 760 -13.63 51.08 -17.93
N TYR A 761 -14.03 52.35 -18.05
CA TYR A 761 -13.19 53.55 -18.01
C TYR A 761 -11.75 53.35 -18.50
N ILE A 762 -11.58 53.35 -19.83
CA ILE A 762 -10.57 54.07 -20.63
C ILE A 762 -10.77 53.55 -22.06
N CYS A 763 -10.93 54.46 -23.02
CA CYS A 763 -11.02 54.20 -24.45
C CYS A 763 -9.75 53.49 -24.99
N TYR A 764 -9.58 52.22 -24.67
CA TYR A 764 -8.51 51.38 -25.20
C TYR A 764 -8.92 50.83 -26.57
N PRO A 765 -7.95 50.54 -27.46
CA PRO A 765 -8.20 50.15 -28.84
C PRO A 765 -8.65 48.67 -28.96
N TYR A 766 -9.55 48.19 -28.09
CA TYR A 766 -10.03 46.80 -28.10
C TYR A 766 -10.77 46.49 -29.40
N LEU A 767 -11.54 47.43 -29.96
CA LEU A 767 -12.20 47.24 -31.27
C LEU A 767 -11.17 47.05 -32.39
N SER A 768 -10.02 47.74 -32.36
CA SER A 768 -9.01 47.54 -33.40
C SER A 768 -8.26 46.22 -33.24
N ILE A 769 -8.02 45.78 -32.00
CA ILE A 769 -7.39 44.47 -31.73
C ILE A 769 -8.34 43.31 -32.05
N LEU A 770 -9.61 43.45 -31.70
CA LEU A 770 -10.67 42.53 -32.09
C LEU A 770 -10.79 42.46 -33.63
N LYS A 771 -10.70 43.61 -34.31
CA LYS A 771 -10.67 43.68 -35.79
C LYS A 771 -9.42 43.04 -36.38
N GLU A 772 -8.26 43.20 -35.74
CA GLU A 772 -7.02 42.50 -36.11
C GLU A 772 -7.18 40.98 -36.00
N GLY A 773 -7.71 40.49 -34.87
CA GLY A 773 -8.03 39.07 -34.69
C GLY A 773 -9.00 38.55 -35.75
N ALA A 774 -10.09 39.26 -35.99
CA ALA A 774 -11.09 38.92 -37.00
C ALA A 774 -10.52 38.88 -38.42
N ASN A 775 -9.56 39.76 -38.74
CA ASN A 775 -8.86 39.71 -40.02
C ASN A 775 -8.04 38.43 -40.21
N ASN A 776 -7.60 37.81 -39.13
CA ASN A 776 -6.84 36.56 -39.13
C ASN A 776 -7.73 35.31 -39.03
N ASN A 777 -9.05 35.47 -38.87
CA ASN A 777 -10.00 34.36 -38.83
C ASN A 777 -10.01 33.59 -40.16
N HIS A 778 -9.78 32.27 -40.07
CA HIS A 778 -9.67 31.38 -41.22
C HIS A 778 -11.02 31.04 -41.85
N ASP A 779 -12.11 31.17 -41.11
CA ASP A 779 -13.47 31.06 -41.64
C ASP A 779 -13.87 32.37 -42.32
N ILE A 780 -13.95 32.35 -43.65
CA ILE A 780 -14.20 33.53 -44.47
C ILE A 780 -15.61 34.12 -44.20
N GLU A 781 -16.61 33.26 -43.93
CA GLU A 781 -17.97 33.72 -43.67
C GLU A 781 -18.06 34.37 -42.30
N ASN A 782 -17.53 33.71 -41.27
CA ASN A 782 -17.50 34.23 -39.92
C ASN A 782 -16.65 35.52 -39.83
N LYS A 783 -15.48 35.56 -40.50
CA LYS A 783 -14.65 36.76 -40.63
C LYS A 783 -15.44 37.95 -41.15
N LYS A 784 -16.16 37.78 -42.27
CA LYS A 784 -16.97 38.86 -42.87
C LYS A 784 -18.09 39.30 -41.93
N ALA A 785 -18.74 38.35 -41.25
CA ALA A 785 -19.82 38.63 -40.30
C ALA A 785 -19.32 39.44 -39.10
N VAL A 786 -18.23 39.01 -38.45
CA VAL A 786 -17.61 39.70 -37.31
C VAL A 786 -17.09 41.08 -37.71
N LEU A 787 -16.38 41.22 -38.83
CA LEU A 787 -15.88 42.52 -39.30
C LEU A 787 -17.02 43.50 -39.60
N LYS A 788 -18.07 43.03 -40.30
CA LYS A 788 -19.26 43.84 -40.58
C LYS A 788 -19.95 44.26 -39.29
N TYR A 789 -20.02 43.37 -38.30
CA TYR A 789 -20.59 43.70 -37.00
C TYR A 789 -19.76 44.79 -36.29
N ILE A 790 -18.44 44.63 -36.20
CA ILE A 790 -17.53 45.62 -35.59
C ILE A 790 -17.65 46.98 -36.27
N ASP A 791 -17.68 47.03 -37.60
CA ASP A 791 -17.80 48.29 -38.37
C ASP A 791 -19.14 49.00 -38.18
N ASN A 792 -20.18 48.28 -37.73
CA ASN A 792 -21.50 48.85 -37.46
C ASN A 792 -21.69 49.32 -36.01
N ILE A 793 -20.74 49.03 -35.11
CA ILE A 793 -20.79 49.52 -33.72
C ILE A 793 -20.55 51.03 -33.77
N LYS A 794 -21.60 51.81 -33.49
CA LYS A 794 -21.47 53.25 -33.29
C LYS A 794 -20.82 53.48 -31.93
N LEU A 795 -19.58 53.96 -31.94
CA LEU A 795 -18.88 54.46 -30.75
C LEU A 795 -19.61 55.66 -30.14
#